data_AF-A0A843U208-F1
#
_entry.id   AF-A0A843U208-F1
#
_cell.length_a   1.000
_cell.length_b   1.000
_cell.length_c   1.000
_cell.angle_alpha   90.00
_cell.angle_beta   90.00
_cell.angle_gamma   90.00
#
_symmetry.space_group_name_H-M   'P 1'
#
loop_
_entity.id
_entity.type
_entity.pdbx_description
1 polymer ?
#
loop_
_entity_poly.entity_id
_entity_poly.type
_entity_poly.pdbx_seq_one_letter_code
_entity_poly.pdbx_strand_id
1 'polypeptide(L)'
;MSSSRSEKEKAVNVQVLLRCRPFNEDELRSNAPQVVTCNELQREVAISQNIAGKQIDRVFTFDKVFGPSAKQQDLYDQAVVPIVNEVLEGFNCTIFAYGQTGTGKTYTMEGECKRSKSGPKGQLPPDAGVIPRAVKQIFDTLESQNAEYSVKVTFLELYNEEITDLLAPEELSKAALEEKQKKPLPLMEDGKGGVLVRGLEEEIVTSAGEIFTLLERGSAKRRTAETLLNKQSSRSHSLFSITIHIKEATPEGEELIKCGKLNLVDLAGSENISRSGAREGRAREAGEINKSLLTLGRVITALVEHLGHIPYRDSKLTRLLRDSLGGRTKTCIIATVSPSVYCLEETLSTLDYAHRAKNIKNRPEVNQKMMKSTLIKDLYGEIDRLKAEVYAAREKVGVYIPKERYYQEESERKAMADQIEQMNVTLETNQKQRDDLQEKYNTRLQQCSDLSKKLEATEESLEYTSQLLATTKEDLKQCQYTLKEKDFIISEQKKAENALVQQACALQSDLEKSMHDNASLHSKIDREDKLNTANRSIVNNFQADLVGKINALCDTVVSFMSRQKEQLKYVEDLCQSCLQFYDKSLMELKKKVLASRALYISHIDTVQNVVRLHKASINGSLEEMSTLAASNYCALEEVSSHFSLSE
;
A
#
# COMPACT_ATOMS: atom_id res chain seq x y z
N MET A 1 -59.90 26.26 50.99
CA MET A 1 -58.94 25.35 50.32
C MET A 1 -59.16 25.42 48.81
N SER A 2 -58.34 26.16 48.05
CA SER A 2 -58.13 25.98 46.59
C SER A 2 -57.33 27.17 46.00
N SER A 3 -55.99 27.09 45.96
CA SER A 3 -55.16 28.02 45.16
C SER A 3 -53.70 27.56 44.95
N SER A 4 -53.09 26.91 45.94
CA SER A 4 -51.63 26.66 45.98
C SER A 4 -51.11 25.44 45.19
N ARG A 5 -51.70 25.07 44.04
CA ARG A 5 -51.34 23.82 43.32
C ARG A 5 -51.19 23.89 41.79
N SER A 6 -51.15 25.07 41.17
CA SER A 6 -51.16 25.22 39.70
C SER A 6 -49.89 25.76 39.04
N GLU A 7 -48.78 26.02 39.76
CA GLU A 7 -47.52 26.52 39.16
C GLU A 7 -46.35 25.55 39.31
N LYS A 8 -46.51 24.34 38.74
CA LYS A 8 -45.36 23.67 38.12
C LYS A 8 -45.33 24.09 36.65
N GLU A 9 -44.47 25.04 36.30
CA GLU A 9 -44.16 25.38 34.91
C GLU A 9 -43.95 24.07 34.11
N LYS A 10 -44.82 23.81 33.14
CA LYS A 10 -44.77 22.57 32.37
C LYS A 10 -43.61 22.64 31.39
N ALA A 11 -42.44 22.19 31.81
CA ALA A 11 -41.35 21.91 30.88
C ALA A 11 -41.83 20.88 29.83
N VAL A 12 -41.73 21.23 28.56
CA VAL A 12 -42.16 20.41 27.42
C VAL A 12 -40.92 19.92 26.69
N ASN A 13 -40.89 18.65 26.33
CA ASN A 13 -39.81 18.09 25.53
C ASN A 13 -39.89 18.58 24.07
N VAL A 14 -38.75 18.71 23.40
CA VAL A 14 -38.69 18.96 21.96
C VAL A 14 -39.32 17.80 21.21
N GLN A 15 -40.28 18.08 20.32
CA GLN A 15 -40.94 17.07 19.51
C GLN A 15 -40.02 16.64 18.36
N VAL A 16 -39.88 15.34 18.13
CA VAL A 16 -39.05 14.80 17.06
C VAL A 16 -39.85 13.90 16.14
N LEU A 17 -39.93 14.32 14.88
CA LEU A 17 -40.58 13.64 13.78
C LEU A 17 -39.50 13.06 12.86
N LEU A 18 -39.65 11.82 12.43
CA LEU A 18 -38.80 11.26 11.38
C LEU A 18 -39.57 11.16 10.07
N ARG A 19 -38.92 11.54 8.96
CA ARG A 19 -39.42 11.36 7.60
C ARG A 19 -38.38 10.60 6.75
N CYS A 20 -38.74 9.42 6.28
CA CYS A 20 -37.98 8.70 5.26
C CYS A 20 -38.52 9.04 3.86
N ARG A 21 -37.66 9.44 2.93
CA ARG A 21 -38.07 9.66 1.53
C ARG A 21 -38.16 8.34 0.75
N PRO A 22 -38.92 8.27 -0.36
CA PRO A 22 -38.73 7.18 -1.33
C PRO A 22 -37.33 7.21 -1.96
N PHE A 23 -36.95 6.08 -2.56
CA PHE A 23 -35.75 6.01 -3.41
C PHE A 23 -35.82 7.01 -4.56
N ASN A 24 -34.67 7.61 -4.89
CA ASN A 24 -34.55 8.47 -6.06
C ASN A 24 -34.20 7.65 -7.32
N GLU A 25 -34.29 8.27 -8.49
CA GLU A 25 -34.03 7.60 -9.78
C GLU A 25 -32.60 7.04 -9.91
N ASP A 26 -31.61 7.63 -9.23
CA ASP A 26 -30.22 7.15 -9.24
C ASP A 26 -30.04 5.88 -8.40
N GLU A 27 -30.67 5.85 -7.22
CA GLU A 27 -30.68 4.69 -6.31
C GLU A 27 -31.47 3.52 -6.90
N LEU A 28 -32.61 3.79 -7.55
CA LEU A 28 -33.39 2.80 -8.30
C LEU A 28 -32.57 2.22 -9.46
N ARG A 29 -31.93 3.08 -10.28
CA ARG A 29 -31.06 2.63 -11.38
C ARG A 29 -29.83 1.85 -10.90
N SER A 30 -29.33 2.16 -9.71
CA SER A 30 -28.19 1.47 -9.09
C SER A 30 -28.58 0.19 -8.33
N ASN A 31 -29.87 -0.18 -8.29
CA ASN A 31 -30.41 -1.26 -7.45
C ASN A 31 -29.92 -1.19 -5.99
N ALA A 32 -29.94 0.01 -5.40
CA ALA A 32 -29.44 0.24 -4.05
C ALA A 32 -30.26 -0.54 -3.00
N PRO A 33 -29.63 -1.40 -2.17
CA PRO A 33 -30.31 -2.07 -1.07
C PRO A 33 -31.01 -1.10 -0.11
N GLN A 34 -32.25 -1.43 0.26
CA GLN A 34 -32.97 -0.76 1.34
C GLN A 34 -32.46 -1.27 2.69
N VAL A 35 -32.05 -0.34 3.55
CA VAL A 35 -31.51 -0.63 4.89
C VAL A 35 -32.36 -0.04 6.02
N VAL A 36 -33.30 0.86 5.69
CA VAL A 36 -34.21 1.51 6.65
C VAL A 36 -35.61 0.95 6.48
N THR A 37 -36.22 0.52 7.58
CA THR A 37 -37.62 0.09 7.65
C THR A 37 -38.39 0.98 8.62
N CYS A 38 -39.50 1.56 8.17
CA CYS A 38 -40.33 2.47 8.97
C CYS A 38 -41.64 1.81 9.38
N ASN A 39 -41.94 1.80 10.68
CA ASN A 39 -43.20 1.34 11.24
C ASN A 39 -43.96 2.53 11.83
N GLU A 40 -44.88 3.10 11.06
CA GLU A 40 -45.65 4.30 11.44
C GLU A 40 -46.56 4.04 12.66
N LEU A 41 -47.08 2.81 12.80
CA LEU A 41 -47.97 2.41 13.90
C LEU A 41 -47.24 2.32 15.24
N GLN A 42 -46.04 1.70 15.26
CA GLN A 42 -45.20 1.61 16.46
C GLN A 42 -44.34 2.87 16.69
N ARG A 43 -44.29 3.80 15.71
CA ARG A 43 -43.44 5.00 15.70
C ARG A 43 -41.95 4.66 15.78
N GLU A 44 -41.60 3.54 15.15
CA GLU A 44 -40.26 2.94 15.17
C GLU A 44 -39.62 2.99 13.79
N VAL A 45 -38.31 3.17 13.77
CA VAL A 45 -37.48 2.92 12.59
C VAL A 45 -36.37 1.94 12.93
N ALA A 46 -36.37 0.83 12.21
CA ALA A 46 -35.34 -0.19 12.27
C ALA A 46 -34.33 0.03 11.13
N ILE A 47 -33.05 -0.09 11.46
CA ILE A 47 -31.95 -0.22 10.52
C ILE A 47 -31.34 -1.58 10.71
N SER A 48 -31.39 -2.42 9.68
CA SER A 48 -30.89 -3.78 9.71
C SER A 48 -30.00 -4.04 8.49
N GLN A 49 -28.70 -4.22 8.72
CA GLN A 49 -27.74 -4.55 7.66
C GLN A 49 -26.60 -5.45 8.18
N ASN A 50 -26.19 -6.42 7.38
CA ASN A 50 -24.99 -7.21 7.61
C ASN A 50 -23.80 -6.63 6.82
N ILE A 51 -22.75 -6.19 7.50
CA ILE A 51 -21.51 -5.66 6.90
C ILE A 51 -20.33 -6.46 7.47
N ALA A 52 -19.59 -7.14 6.59
CA ALA A 52 -18.37 -7.90 6.94
C ALA A 52 -18.54 -8.86 8.14
N GLY A 53 -19.72 -9.48 8.28
CA GLY A 53 -20.03 -10.42 9.37
C GLY A 53 -20.51 -9.76 10.67
N LYS A 54 -20.58 -8.42 10.75
CA LYS A 54 -21.30 -7.72 11.83
C LYS A 54 -22.71 -7.38 11.37
N GLN A 55 -23.70 -7.91 12.07
CA GLN A 55 -25.09 -7.46 11.96
C GLN A 55 -25.24 -6.15 12.73
N ILE A 56 -25.47 -5.06 12.00
CA ILE A 56 -25.95 -3.80 12.56
C ILE A 56 -27.46 -3.90 12.59
N ASP A 57 -28.02 -3.99 13.79
CA ASP A 57 -29.46 -3.93 14.01
C ASP A 57 -29.72 -2.84 15.07
N ARG A 58 -30.41 -1.77 14.69
CA ARG A 58 -30.76 -0.66 15.60
C ARG A 58 -32.19 -0.22 15.37
N VAL A 59 -32.95 -0.08 16.45
CA VAL A 59 -34.32 0.43 16.44
C VAL A 59 -34.37 1.76 17.18
N PHE A 60 -34.98 2.76 16.57
CA PHE A 60 -35.15 4.10 17.11
C PHE A 60 -36.64 4.46 17.22
N THR A 61 -37.06 4.98 18.37
CA THR A 61 -38.43 5.44 18.62
C THR A 61 -38.53 6.98 18.54
N PHE A 62 -39.52 7.48 17.81
CA PHE A 62 -39.78 8.92 17.63
C PHE A 62 -41.19 9.30 18.04
N ASP A 63 -41.55 10.58 18.02
CA ASP A 63 -42.91 11.00 18.38
C ASP A 63 -43.91 10.71 17.27
N LYS A 64 -43.46 10.82 16.00
CA LYS A 64 -44.08 10.24 14.81
C LYS A 64 -43.02 9.79 13.82
N VAL A 65 -43.35 8.79 13.01
CA VAL A 65 -42.54 8.28 11.91
C VAL A 65 -43.39 8.33 10.65
N PHE A 66 -42.85 8.91 9.59
CA PHE A 66 -43.43 8.98 8.26
C PHE A 66 -42.53 8.20 7.29
N GLY A 67 -43.06 7.12 6.71
CA GLY A 67 -42.36 6.29 5.74
C GLY A 67 -42.38 6.86 4.32
N PRO A 68 -41.77 6.15 3.35
CA PRO A 68 -41.71 6.56 1.94
C PRO A 68 -43.06 6.83 1.27
N SER A 69 -44.15 6.27 1.80
CA SER A 69 -45.53 6.43 1.32
C SER A 69 -46.25 7.68 1.84
N ALA A 70 -45.71 8.37 2.85
CA ALA A 70 -46.36 9.49 3.50
C ALA A 70 -46.31 10.78 2.67
N LYS A 71 -47.48 11.40 2.45
CA LYS A 71 -47.62 12.63 1.66
C LYS A 71 -47.26 13.87 2.47
N GLN A 72 -47.02 14.98 1.78
CA GLN A 72 -46.82 16.30 2.42
C GLN A 72 -47.97 16.67 3.35
N GLN A 73 -49.19 16.38 2.92
CA GLN A 73 -50.39 16.65 3.71
C GLN A 73 -50.46 15.80 4.98
N ASP A 74 -50.13 14.50 4.90
CA ASP A 74 -50.17 13.62 6.07
C ASP A 74 -49.22 14.09 7.18
N LEU A 75 -48.03 14.56 6.80
CA LEU A 75 -47.07 15.16 7.73
C LEU A 75 -47.58 16.47 8.33
N TYR A 76 -48.17 17.32 7.50
CA TYR A 76 -48.68 18.63 7.91
C TYR A 76 -49.86 18.49 8.89
N ASP A 77 -50.91 17.77 8.48
CA ASP A 77 -52.16 17.61 9.22
C ASP A 77 -51.92 16.92 10.57
N GLN A 78 -50.98 15.97 10.62
CA GLN A 78 -50.69 15.22 11.83
C GLN A 78 -49.75 15.93 12.82
N ALA A 79 -48.86 16.81 12.36
CA ALA A 79 -47.75 17.30 13.20
C ALA A 79 -47.55 18.81 13.19
N VAL A 80 -47.90 19.50 12.10
CA VAL A 80 -47.71 20.96 11.99
C VAL A 80 -48.97 21.73 12.37
N VAL A 81 -50.16 21.22 12.05
CA VAL A 81 -51.45 21.86 12.42
C VAL A 81 -51.53 22.24 13.90
N PRO A 82 -51.15 21.37 14.88
CA PRO A 82 -51.16 21.74 16.30
C PRO A 82 -50.19 22.89 16.62
N ILE A 83 -48.99 22.88 16.03
CA ILE A 83 -47.96 23.91 16.26
C ILE A 83 -48.44 25.27 15.75
N VAL A 84 -49.07 25.31 14.58
CA VAL A 84 -49.63 26.55 14.02
C VAL A 84 -50.74 27.11 14.91
N ASN A 85 -51.61 26.26 15.48
CA ASN A 85 -52.63 26.68 16.44
C ASN A 85 -51.99 27.26 17.72
N GLU A 86 -50.94 26.63 18.24
CA GLU A 86 -50.20 27.14 19.41
C GLU A 86 -49.53 28.51 19.13
N VAL A 87 -49.07 28.78 17.90
CA VAL A 87 -48.59 30.11 17.52
C VAL A 87 -49.72 31.15 17.59
N LEU A 88 -50.92 30.81 17.12
CA LEU A 88 -52.09 31.70 17.19
C LEU A 88 -52.56 31.94 18.65
N GLU A 89 -52.32 30.99 19.57
CA GLU A 89 -52.52 31.20 21.01
C GLU A 89 -51.50 32.18 21.63
N GLY A 90 -50.41 32.50 20.93
CA GLY A 90 -49.35 33.42 21.36
C GLY A 90 -48.05 32.74 21.82
N PHE A 91 -47.87 31.44 21.55
CA PHE A 91 -46.57 30.77 21.79
C PHE A 91 -45.56 31.11 20.69
N ASN A 92 -44.28 31.15 21.07
CA ASN A 92 -43.19 31.03 20.10
C ASN A 92 -43.04 29.56 19.72
N CYS A 93 -43.00 29.26 18.42
CA CYS A 93 -42.72 27.93 17.89
C CYS A 93 -41.61 27.94 16.84
N THR A 94 -40.81 26.87 16.78
CA THR A 94 -39.77 26.66 15.76
C THR A 94 -39.91 25.27 15.16
N ILE A 95 -40.00 25.20 13.84
CA ILE A 95 -39.95 23.94 13.07
C ILE A 95 -38.67 23.96 12.23
N PHE A 96 -37.82 22.94 12.38
CA PHE A 96 -36.62 22.84 11.57
C PHE A 96 -36.39 21.45 10.98
N ALA A 97 -35.98 21.41 9.70
CA ALA A 97 -35.61 20.18 9.01
C ALA A 97 -34.10 19.90 9.14
N TYR A 98 -33.72 18.67 9.47
CA TYR A 98 -32.33 18.24 9.68
C TYR A 98 -32.04 16.90 8.98
N GLY A 99 -30.80 16.71 8.53
CA GLY A 99 -30.32 15.49 7.87
C GLY A 99 -29.40 15.77 6.68
N GLN A 100 -28.93 14.71 6.02
CA GLN A 100 -28.01 14.80 4.87
C GLN A 100 -28.61 15.55 3.67
N THR A 101 -27.77 16.15 2.81
CA THR A 101 -28.15 16.70 1.50
C THR A 101 -28.88 15.66 0.63
N GLY A 102 -30.00 16.05 0.03
CA GLY A 102 -30.80 15.16 -0.82
C GLY A 102 -31.69 14.16 -0.08
N THR A 103 -31.84 14.26 1.25
CA THR A 103 -32.84 13.50 2.03
C THR A 103 -34.24 14.11 2.00
N GLY A 104 -34.39 15.36 1.53
CA GLY A 104 -35.70 16.02 1.36
C GLY A 104 -36.03 17.13 2.37
N LYS A 105 -35.03 17.76 3.01
CA LYS A 105 -35.24 18.93 3.90
C LYS A 105 -36.03 20.07 3.24
N THR A 106 -35.50 20.67 2.18
CA THR A 106 -36.14 21.75 1.42
C THR A 106 -37.45 21.30 0.76
N TYR A 107 -37.55 20.04 0.33
CA TYR A 107 -38.82 19.46 -0.14
C TYR A 107 -39.87 19.40 0.99
N THR A 108 -39.47 19.14 2.23
CA THR A 108 -40.38 19.17 3.38
C THR A 108 -40.79 20.61 3.73
N MET A 109 -39.85 21.55 3.71
CA MET A 109 -40.11 22.94 4.11
C MET A 109 -40.85 23.74 3.02
N GLU A 110 -40.30 23.83 1.81
CA GLU A 110 -40.86 24.60 0.68
C GLU A 110 -41.76 23.73 -0.22
N GLY A 111 -41.32 22.51 -0.56
CA GLY A 111 -41.99 21.62 -1.52
C GLY A 111 -41.64 21.92 -2.98
N GLU A 112 -42.30 21.24 -3.92
CA GLU A 112 -42.08 21.45 -5.37
C GLU A 112 -42.89 22.65 -5.92
N CYS A 113 -42.72 23.83 -5.32
CA CYS A 113 -43.29 25.08 -5.82
C CYS A 113 -42.55 25.61 -7.07
N LYS A 114 -42.48 24.80 -8.14
CA LYS A 114 -42.10 25.26 -9.48
C LYS A 114 -43.32 25.90 -10.15
N ARG A 115 -43.39 27.22 -9.99
CA ARG A 115 -44.43 28.15 -10.50
C ARG A 115 -45.69 28.15 -9.64
N SER A 116 -45.99 29.33 -9.11
CA SER A 116 -47.34 29.75 -8.75
C SER A 116 -48.36 29.39 -9.86
N LYS A 117 -49.03 28.26 -9.64
CA LYS A 117 -50.37 27.98 -10.13
C LYS A 117 -51.14 27.43 -8.95
N SER A 118 -51.79 28.34 -8.23
CA SER A 118 -52.94 27.98 -7.42
C SER A 118 -53.84 27.05 -8.24
N GLY A 119 -54.20 25.90 -7.67
CA GLY A 119 -55.16 25.00 -8.30
C GLY A 119 -56.48 25.76 -8.54
N PRO A 120 -57.35 25.28 -9.45
CA PRO A 120 -58.68 25.85 -9.58
C PRO A 120 -59.35 25.92 -8.20
N LYS A 121 -59.75 27.13 -7.78
CA LYS A 121 -60.25 27.50 -6.43
C LYS A 121 -59.20 27.75 -5.31
N GLY A 122 -57.96 28.14 -5.62
CA GLY A 122 -57.01 28.61 -4.58
C GLY A 122 -56.53 27.49 -3.62
N GLN A 123 -56.55 26.25 -4.10
CA GLN A 123 -55.98 25.11 -3.38
C GLN A 123 -54.47 25.05 -3.63
N LEU A 124 -53.71 24.73 -2.59
CA LEU A 124 -52.28 24.49 -2.69
C LEU A 124 -52.02 23.17 -3.45
N PRO A 125 -50.92 23.06 -4.21
CA PRO A 125 -50.50 21.80 -4.80
C PRO A 125 -50.37 20.67 -3.75
N PRO A 126 -50.64 19.40 -4.10
CA PRO A 126 -50.41 18.27 -3.20
C PRO A 126 -48.99 18.24 -2.63
N ASP A 127 -48.01 18.63 -3.45
CA ASP A 127 -46.58 18.59 -3.13
C ASP A 127 -46.04 19.84 -2.40
N ALA A 128 -46.93 20.80 -2.08
CA ALA A 128 -46.60 21.98 -1.29
C ALA A 128 -46.09 21.58 0.11
N GLY A 129 -44.98 22.18 0.56
CA GLY A 129 -44.33 21.88 1.83
C GLY A 129 -45.01 22.50 3.06
N VAL A 130 -44.31 22.43 4.19
CA VAL A 130 -44.73 22.97 5.49
C VAL A 130 -44.98 24.47 5.45
N ILE A 131 -44.08 25.26 4.84
CA ILE A 131 -44.17 26.73 4.80
C ILE A 131 -45.46 27.20 4.11
N PRO A 132 -45.77 26.82 2.85
CA PRO A 132 -46.96 27.33 2.18
C PRO A 132 -48.27 26.87 2.83
N ARG A 133 -48.29 25.67 3.44
CA ARG A 133 -49.45 25.16 4.19
C ARG A 133 -49.66 25.92 5.50
N ALA A 134 -48.58 26.20 6.25
CA ALA A 134 -48.62 27.02 7.46
C ALA A 134 -49.14 28.44 7.19
N VAL A 135 -48.61 29.09 6.15
CA VAL A 135 -49.08 30.40 5.69
C VAL A 135 -50.59 30.38 5.40
N LYS A 136 -51.06 29.37 4.66
CA LYS A 136 -52.49 29.25 4.36
C LYS A 136 -53.34 29.05 5.63
N GLN A 137 -52.98 28.10 6.50
CA GLN A 137 -53.72 27.88 7.75
C GLN A 137 -53.75 29.14 8.63
N ILE A 138 -52.65 29.90 8.71
CA ILE A 138 -52.59 31.14 9.48
C ILE A 138 -53.65 32.13 8.98
N PHE A 139 -53.68 32.44 7.68
CA PHE A 139 -54.68 33.37 7.12
C PHE A 139 -56.11 32.80 7.20
N ASP A 140 -56.33 31.55 6.81
CA ASP A 140 -57.66 30.89 6.89
C ASP A 140 -58.21 30.94 8.35
N THR A 141 -57.34 30.77 9.37
CA THR A 141 -57.75 30.83 10.78
C THR A 141 -57.97 32.26 11.27
N LEU A 142 -57.09 33.21 10.92
CA LEU A 142 -57.24 34.62 11.31
C LEU A 142 -58.49 35.26 10.69
N GLU A 143 -58.76 34.97 9.41
CA GLU A 143 -59.97 35.41 8.71
C GLU A 143 -61.24 34.78 9.32
N SER A 144 -61.23 33.48 9.62
CA SER A 144 -62.39 32.81 10.23
C SER A 144 -62.70 33.26 11.67
N GLN A 145 -61.69 33.72 12.42
CA GLN A 145 -61.86 34.31 13.75
C GLN A 145 -62.29 35.79 13.72
N ASN A 146 -62.21 36.45 12.55
CA ASN A 146 -62.48 37.87 12.36
C ASN A 146 -61.71 38.77 13.37
N ALA A 147 -60.49 38.39 13.69
CA ALA A 147 -59.64 39.07 14.67
C ALA A 147 -58.91 40.26 14.04
N GLU A 148 -58.61 41.29 14.83
CA GLU A 148 -57.71 42.38 14.39
C GLU A 148 -56.26 41.89 14.50
N TYR A 149 -55.58 41.69 13.37
CA TYR A 149 -54.24 41.11 13.33
C TYR A 149 -53.23 41.94 12.52
N SER A 150 -51.94 41.73 12.81
CA SER A 150 -50.81 42.22 12.02
C SER A 150 -49.79 41.10 11.85
N VAL A 151 -49.55 40.69 10.61
CA VAL A 151 -48.54 39.67 10.25
C VAL A 151 -47.30 40.37 9.68
N LYS A 152 -46.15 40.01 10.22
CA LYS A 152 -44.83 40.40 9.74
C LYS A 152 -44.05 39.17 9.31
N VAL A 153 -43.23 39.30 8.27
CA VAL A 153 -42.31 38.25 7.84
C VAL A 153 -40.87 38.75 7.74
N THR A 154 -39.93 37.88 8.08
CA THR A 154 -38.51 38.07 7.83
C THR A 154 -37.94 36.81 7.16
N PHE A 155 -36.96 36.99 6.27
CA PHE A 155 -36.29 35.87 5.60
C PHE A 155 -34.79 36.12 5.54
N LEU A 156 -34.01 35.27 6.21
CA LEU A 156 -32.56 35.34 6.22
C LEU A 156 -31.91 34.05 5.74
N GLU A 157 -30.74 34.20 5.14
CA GLU A 157 -29.80 33.14 4.82
C GLU A 157 -28.59 33.25 5.76
N LEU A 158 -28.18 32.12 6.35
CA LEU A 158 -26.93 31.97 7.07
C LEU A 158 -26.00 31.07 6.25
N TYR A 159 -24.97 31.66 5.68
CA TYR A 159 -23.97 30.96 4.86
C TYR A 159 -22.56 31.36 5.34
N ASN A 160 -21.68 30.38 5.55
CA ASN A 160 -20.31 30.60 6.01
C ASN A 160 -20.20 31.53 7.25
N GLU A 161 -21.07 31.33 8.24
CA GLU A 161 -21.21 32.20 9.43
C GLU A 161 -21.50 33.70 9.11
N GLU A 162 -22.01 34.04 7.92
CA GLU A 162 -22.51 35.37 7.57
C GLU A 162 -24.03 35.36 7.37
N ILE A 163 -24.72 36.38 7.88
CA ILE A 163 -26.17 36.54 7.77
C ILE A 163 -26.47 37.50 6.63
N THR A 164 -27.23 37.04 5.65
CA THR A 164 -27.73 37.83 4.52
C THR A 164 -29.25 37.94 4.60
N ASP A 165 -29.76 39.15 4.42
CA ASP A 165 -31.19 39.41 4.30
C ASP A 165 -31.67 39.09 2.88
N LEU A 166 -32.68 38.22 2.75
CA LEU A 166 -33.25 37.83 1.45
C LEU A 166 -34.41 38.74 1.03
N LEU A 167 -35.02 39.50 1.95
CA LEU A 167 -36.11 40.42 1.65
C LEU A 167 -35.60 41.81 1.22
N ALA A 168 -34.43 42.25 1.70
CA ALA A 168 -33.85 43.57 1.38
C ALA A 168 -33.96 43.97 -0.11
N PRO A 169 -34.43 45.19 -0.43
CA PRO A 169 -34.70 45.62 -1.82
C PRO A 169 -33.43 45.67 -2.68
N GLU A 170 -33.54 45.26 -3.95
CA GLU A 170 -32.38 45.07 -4.84
C GLU A 170 -31.72 46.37 -5.34
N GLU A 171 -32.37 47.53 -5.15
CA GLU A 171 -31.99 48.81 -5.75
C GLU A 171 -30.62 49.35 -5.28
N LEU A 172 -30.12 48.88 -4.14
CA LEU A 172 -28.79 49.23 -3.62
C LEU A 172 -27.63 48.53 -4.35
N SER A 173 -27.90 47.57 -5.25
CA SER A 173 -26.86 46.71 -5.85
C SER A 173 -26.19 47.24 -7.12
N LYS A 174 -26.75 48.27 -7.79
CA LYS A 174 -26.23 48.77 -9.09
C LYS A 174 -25.66 50.19 -9.08
N ALA A 175 -25.94 50.99 -8.05
CA ALA A 175 -25.44 52.37 -7.92
C ALA A 175 -24.35 52.56 -6.85
N ALA A 176 -24.02 51.52 -6.07
CA ALA A 176 -23.08 51.57 -4.95
C ALA A 176 -21.86 50.66 -5.14
N LEU A 177 -21.29 50.64 -6.36
CA LEU A 177 -20.06 49.92 -6.68
C LEU A 177 -18.79 50.60 -6.13
N GLU A 178 -18.92 51.75 -5.46
CA GLU A 178 -17.85 52.42 -4.73
C GLU A 178 -18.09 52.34 -3.20
N GLU A 179 -17.19 51.63 -2.53
CA GLU A 179 -16.82 51.73 -1.11
C GLU A 179 -17.88 51.63 0.01
N LYS A 180 -19.07 51.05 -0.23
CA LYS A 180 -19.88 50.50 0.88
C LYS A 180 -19.68 49.00 1.05
N GLN A 181 -18.74 48.64 1.93
CA GLN A 181 -18.72 47.34 2.59
C GLN A 181 -20.15 46.96 3.01
N LYS A 182 -20.64 45.77 2.59
CA LYS A 182 -21.87 45.20 3.12
C LYS A 182 -21.71 45.12 4.65
N LYS A 183 -22.38 46.00 5.39
CA LYS A 183 -22.27 46.00 6.85
C LYS A 183 -22.83 44.67 7.37
N PRO A 184 -22.03 43.85 8.08
CA PRO A 184 -22.50 42.56 8.56
C PRO A 184 -23.62 42.77 9.58
N LEU A 185 -24.74 42.08 9.42
CA LEU A 185 -25.89 42.15 10.33
C LEU A 185 -25.50 41.57 11.70
N PRO A 186 -25.46 42.37 12.78
CA PRO A 186 -24.97 41.89 14.07
C PRO A 186 -26.09 41.20 14.85
N LEU A 187 -25.76 40.03 15.41
CA LEU A 187 -26.58 39.31 16.37
C LEU A 187 -26.44 39.92 17.77
N MET A 188 -27.53 40.49 18.27
CA MET A 188 -27.64 41.02 19.62
C MET A 188 -28.41 40.03 20.51
N GLU A 189 -27.99 39.91 21.76
CA GLU A 189 -28.74 39.22 22.81
C GLU A 189 -29.59 40.28 23.53
N ASP A 190 -30.88 40.01 23.74
CA ASP A 190 -31.70 40.83 24.63
C ASP A 190 -31.37 40.53 26.10
N GLY A 191 -31.71 41.47 26.99
CA GLY A 191 -31.44 41.33 28.43
C GLY A 191 -32.21 40.21 29.13
N LYS A 192 -33.07 39.47 28.42
CA LYS A 192 -33.85 38.31 28.91
C LYS A 192 -33.36 36.97 28.33
N GLY A 193 -32.33 37.00 27.48
CA GLY A 193 -31.66 35.84 26.89
C GLY A 193 -32.03 35.55 25.43
N GLY A 194 -33.02 36.25 24.87
CA GLY A 194 -33.46 36.07 23.48
C GLY A 194 -32.48 36.66 22.46
N VAL A 195 -32.58 36.25 21.20
CA VAL A 195 -31.63 36.66 20.15
C VAL A 195 -32.30 37.38 18.98
N LEU A 196 -31.77 38.56 18.63
CA LEU A 196 -32.28 39.44 17.58
C LEU A 196 -31.17 39.79 16.57
N VAL A 197 -31.50 39.74 15.27
CA VAL A 197 -30.65 40.27 14.19
C VAL A 197 -30.98 41.74 14.00
N ARG A 198 -30.04 42.65 14.29
CA ARG A 198 -30.28 44.08 14.10
C ARG A 198 -30.13 44.47 12.63
N GLY A 199 -31.14 45.15 12.08
CA GLY A 199 -31.14 45.62 10.69
C GLY A 199 -31.58 44.58 9.67
N LEU A 200 -32.25 43.50 10.12
CA LEU A 200 -33.04 42.62 9.27
C LEU A 200 -34.36 43.32 8.93
N GLU A 201 -34.79 43.25 7.68
CA GLU A 201 -36.02 43.86 7.19
C GLU A 201 -37.26 43.10 7.69
N GLU A 202 -38.26 43.84 8.19
CA GLU A 202 -39.56 43.29 8.65
C GLU A 202 -40.68 43.73 7.70
N GLU A 203 -40.95 42.93 6.67
CA GLU A 203 -42.03 43.20 5.71
C GLU A 203 -43.39 42.91 6.36
N ILE A 204 -44.32 43.86 6.32
CA ILE A 204 -45.71 43.70 6.78
C ILE A 204 -46.51 43.11 5.62
N VAL A 205 -47.29 42.06 5.89
CA VAL A 205 -48.07 41.35 4.87
C VAL A 205 -49.54 41.30 5.24
N THR A 206 -50.39 41.50 4.24
CA THR A 206 -51.86 41.55 4.35
C THR A 206 -52.54 40.28 3.84
N SER A 207 -51.86 39.48 3.01
CA SER A 207 -52.42 38.27 2.41
C SER A 207 -51.41 37.12 2.25
N ALA A 208 -51.90 35.89 2.17
CA ALA A 208 -51.08 34.71 1.88
C ALA A 208 -50.31 34.83 0.54
N GLY A 209 -50.90 35.52 -0.46
CA GLY A 209 -50.28 35.73 -1.78
C GLY A 209 -49.01 36.58 -1.75
N GLU A 210 -48.96 37.58 -0.87
CA GLU A 210 -47.76 38.39 -0.64
C GLU A 210 -46.65 37.53 -0.05
N ILE A 211 -46.95 36.68 0.94
CA ILE A 211 -45.95 35.77 1.50
C ILE A 211 -45.41 34.81 0.43
N PHE A 212 -46.25 34.23 -0.44
CA PHE A 212 -45.75 33.39 -1.54
C PHE A 212 -44.82 34.16 -2.48
N THR A 213 -45.12 35.43 -2.76
CA THR A 213 -44.27 36.30 -3.59
C THR A 213 -42.94 36.62 -2.91
N LEU A 214 -42.93 36.86 -1.59
CA LEU A 214 -41.71 37.09 -0.80
C LEU A 214 -40.85 35.83 -0.68
N LEU A 215 -41.47 34.66 -0.55
CA LEU A 215 -40.80 33.35 -0.58
C LEU A 215 -40.19 33.07 -1.96
N GLU A 216 -40.92 33.30 -3.06
CA GLU A 216 -40.38 33.17 -4.42
C GLU A 216 -39.21 34.16 -4.64
N ARG A 217 -39.31 35.42 -4.16
CA ARG A 217 -38.23 36.43 -4.21
C ARG A 217 -36.98 35.99 -3.46
N GLY A 218 -37.12 35.55 -2.21
CA GLY A 218 -35.98 35.08 -1.40
C GLY A 218 -35.36 33.80 -1.94
N SER A 219 -36.17 32.84 -2.37
CA SER A 219 -35.70 31.58 -2.97
C SER A 219 -35.12 31.77 -4.37
N ALA A 220 -35.49 32.84 -5.09
CA ALA A 220 -34.81 33.25 -6.32
C ALA A 220 -33.41 33.83 -6.02
N LYS A 221 -33.27 34.70 -5.02
CA LYS A 221 -31.96 35.22 -4.57
C LYS A 221 -31.03 34.12 -4.07
N ARG A 222 -31.55 33.16 -3.29
CA ARG A 222 -30.81 31.96 -2.85
C ARG A 222 -30.29 31.17 -4.08
N ARG A 223 -31.11 31.01 -5.13
CA ARG A 223 -30.75 30.33 -6.40
C ARG A 223 -29.77 31.08 -7.29
N THR A 224 -29.81 32.41 -7.39
CA THR A 224 -28.81 33.16 -8.19
C THR A 224 -27.41 33.05 -7.59
N ALA A 225 -27.29 32.87 -6.28
CA ALA A 225 -26.02 32.53 -5.64
C ALA A 225 -25.53 31.11 -6.05
N GLU A 226 -26.43 30.11 -6.08
CA GLU A 226 -26.09 28.73 -6.54
C GLU A 226 -25.49 28.69 -7.96
N THR A 227 -25.98 29.53 -8.88
CA THR A 227 -25.52 29.52 -10.27
C THR A 227 -24.10 30.05 -10.47
N LEU A 228 -23.56 30.82 -9.51
CA LEU A 228 -22.19 31.32 -9.57
C LEU A 228 -21.17 30.32 -8.98
N LEU A 229 -21.56 29.50 -7.97
CA LEU A 229 -20.63 28.68 -7.17
C LEU A 229 -21.18 27.30 -6.72
N ASN A 230 -21.81 26.52 -7.61
CA ASN A 230 -22.38 25.17 -7.38
C ASN A 230 -23.63 25.14 -6.45
N LYS A 231 -24.23 23.95 -6.28
CA LYS A 231 -25.41 23.68 -5.42
C LYS A 231 -25.24 24.26 -3.99
N GLN A 232 -25.75 25.48 -3.77
CA GLN A 232 -25.60 26.21 -2.51
C GLN A 232 -26.81 26.04 -1.56
N SER A 233 -28.01 25.64 -2.03
CA SER A 233 -29.14 25.30 -1.15
C SER A 233 -28.82 24.20 -0.13
N SER A 234 -27.96 23.25 -0.49
CA SER A 234 -27.41 22.23 0.43
C SER A 234 -26.41 22.76 1.46
N ARG A 235 -25.98 24.03 1.34
CA ARG A 235 -24.82 24.60 2.04
C ARG A 235 -25.12 25.84 2.88
N SER A 236 -26.25 26.49 2.65
CA SER A 236 -26.75 27.57 3.50
C SER A 236 -27.96 27.15 4.31
N HIS A 237 -28.03 27.60 5.56
CA HIS A 237 -29.25 27.50 6.36
C HIS A 237 -30.15 28.68 6.00
N SER A 238 -31.46 28.46 5.88
CA SER A 238 -32.42 29.56 5.70
C SER A 238 -33.44 29.56 6.82
N LEU A 239 -33.75 30.73 7.34
CA LEU A 239 -34.67 30.93 8.46
C LEU A 239 -35.74 31.95 8.04
N PHE A 240 -36.96 31.45 7.88
CA PHE A 240 -38.14 32.24 7.54
C PHE A 240 -39.01 32.37 8.80
N SER A 241 -39.16 33.59 9.32
CA SER A 241 -39.94 33.84 10.54
C SER A 241 -41.23 34.59 10.20
N ILE A 242 -42.36 34.06 10.65
CA ILE A 242 -43.66 34.74 10.64
C ILE A 242 -43.95 35.20 12.06
N THR A 243 -44.18 36.50 12.27
CA THR A 243 -44.57 37.05 13.57
C THR A 243 -46.00 37.60 13.47
N ILE A 244 -46.89 37.05 14.27
CA ILE A 244 -48.33 37.33 14.26
C ILE A 244 -48.67 38.09 15.54
N HIS A 245 -49.20 39.29 15.39
CA HIS A 245 -49.79 40.05 16.49
C HIS A 245 -51.30 39.95 16.34
N ILE A 246 -51.99 39.41 17.35
CA ILE A 246 -53.45 39.31 17.38
C ILE A 246 -53.94 40.15 18.55
N LYS A 247 -54.84 41.08 18.28
CA LYS A 247 -55.51 41.87 19.31
C LYS A 247 -56.77 41.15 19.77
N GLU A 248 -56.94 41.05 21.08
CA GLU A 248 -58.05 40.36 21.73
C GLU A 248 -58.54 41.20 22.90
N ALA A 249 -59.86 41.32 23.04
CA ALA A 249 -60.47 41.95 24.22
C ALA A 249 -60.76 40.86 25.27
N THR A 250 -60.30 41.05 26.51
CA THR A 250 -60.65 40.14 27.60
C THR A 250 -62.12 40.26 27.99
N PRO A 251 -62.68 39.28 28.73
CA PRO A 251 -64.01 39.40 29.33
C PRO A 251 -64.15 40.62 30.27
N GLU A 252 -63.06 41.10 30.87
CA GLU A 252 -63.01 42.33 31.68
C GLU A 252 -62.98 43.62 30.83
N GLY A 253 -62.86 43.52 29.50
CA GLY A 253 -62.80 44.66 28.58
C GLY A 253 -61.40 45.24 28.39
N GLU A 254 -60.35 44.51 28.74
CA GLU A 254 -58.95 44.93 28.56
C GLU A 254 -58.43 44.52 27.19
N GLU A 255 -57.72 45.42 26.49
CA GLU A 255 -57.10 45.10 25.20
C GLU A 255 -55.74 44.41 25.39
N LEU A 256 -55.69 43.11 25.08
CA LEU A 256 -54.47 42.30 25.03
C LEU A 256 -53.94 42.19 23.60
N ILE A 257 -52.62 42.10 23.47
CA ILE A 257 -51.96 41.68 22.24
C ILE A 257 -51.24 40.35 22.48
N LYS A 258 -51.75 39.28 21.88
CA LYS A 258 -51.04 37.99 21.74
C LYS A 258 -50.00 38.13 20.63
N CYS A 259 -48.78 37.68 20.89
CA CYS A 259 -47.67 37.71 19.93
C CYS A 259 -47.14 36.30 19.67
N GLY A 260 -47.62 35.68 18.59
CA GLY A 260 -47.08 34.40 18.10
C GLY A 260 -45.86 34.62 17.22
N LYS A 261 -44.84 33.76 17.33
CA LYS A 261 -43.73 33.72 16.37
C LYS A 261 -43.50 32.30 15.89
N LEU A 262 -43.64 32.07 14.58
CA LEU A 262 -43.33 30.81 13.92
C LEU A 262 -42.01 30.94 13.15
N ASN A 263 -40.97 30.22 13.58
CA ASN A 263 -39.71 30.12 12.84
C ASN A 263 -39.71 28.83 12.02
N LEU A 264 -39.54 28.94 10.70
CA LEU A 264 -39.47 27.84 9.76
C LEU A 264 -38.06 27.79 9.19
N VAL A 265 -37.31 26.73 9.52
CA VAL A 265 -35.87 26.64 9.25
C VAL A 265 -35.54 25.44 8.37
N ASP A 266 -34.88 25.70 7.25
CA ASP A 266 -34.28 24.69 6.37
C ASP A 266 -32.76 24.71 6.60
N LEU A 267 -32.23 23.70 7.27
CA LEU A 267 -30.80 23.61 7.57
C LEU A 267 -30.01 23.09 6.36
N ALA A 268 -28.70 23.34 6.34
CA ALA A 268 -27.76 22.75 5.39
C ALA A 268 -27.64 21.22 5.56
N GLY A 269 -26.95 20.56 4.62
CA GLY A 269 -26.57 19.14 4.72
C GLY A 269 -25.67 18.84 5.90
N SER A 270 -25.93 17.74 6.60
CA SER A 270 -25.14 17.27 7.74
C SER A 270 -23.96 16.36 7.39
N GLU A 271 -23.72 16.09 6.10
CA GLU A 271 -22.79 15.05 5.64
C GLU A 271 -21.30 15.35 5.83
N ASN A 272 -20.49 14.29 5.90
CA ASN A 272 -19.05 14.39 6.05
C ASN A 272 -18.33 14.81 4.76
N ILE A 273 -17.49 15.86 4.90
CA ILE A 273 -16.71 16.49 3.81
C ILE A 273 -15.83 15.49 3.06
N SER A 274 -15.31 14.47 3.74
CA SER A 274 -14.39 13.46 3.20
C SER A 274 -14.96 12.70 1.99
N ARG A 275 -16.28 12.45 1.95
CA ARG A 275 -16.94 11.80 0.80
C ARG A 275 -17.26 12.76 -0.35
N SER A 276 -17.13 14.08 -0.16
CA SER A 276 -17.54 15.11 -1.15
C SER A 276 -16.48 15.46 -2.22
N GLY A 277 -15.24 14.94 -2.10
CA GLY A 277 -14.17 15.21 -3.06
C GLY A 277 -13.75 16.69 -3.14
N ALA A 278 -13.91 17.44 -2.05
CA ALA A 278 -13.62 18.87 -1.98
C ALA A 278 -12.11 19.17 -2.03
N ARG A 279 -11.67 19.89 -3.08
CA ARG A 279 -10.31 20.49 -3.14
C ARG A 279 -10.19 21.67 -2.17
N GLU A 280 -8.97 22.01 -1.78
CA GLU A 280 -8.58 22.87 -0.64
C GLU A 280 -9.51 24.05 -0.30
N GLY A 281 -9.81 24.96 -1.23
CA GLY A 281 -10.72 26.10 -0.95
C GLY A 281 -12.16 25.68 -0.58
N ARG A 282 -12.65 24.61 -1.23
CA ARG A 282 -13.98 24.02 -1.02
C ARG A 282 -14.05 23.18 0.27
N ALA A 283 -12.90 22.71 0.77
CA ALA A 283 -12.81 22.01 2.05
C ALA A 283 -12.96 22.96 3.25
N ARG A 284 -12.44 24.20 3.15
CA ARG A 284 -12.62 25.23 4.19
C ARG A 284 -14.07 25.68 4.32
N GLU A 285 -14.73 25.91 3.18
CA GLU A 285 -16.18 26.23 3.09
C GLU A 285 -17.04 25.15 3.75
N ALA A 286 -16.85 23.89 3.36
CA ALA A 286 -17.54 22.75 3.96
C ALA A 286 -17.20 22.59 5.46
N GLY A 287 -15.99 22.98 5.88
CA GLY A 287 -15.58 23.02 7.29
C GLY A 287 -16.41 23.97 8.14
N GLU A 288 -16.71 25.18 7.66
CA GLU A 288 -17.54 26.16 8.38
C GLU A 288 -19.03 25.78 8.36
N ILE A 289 -19.52 25.15 7.29
CA ILE A 289 -20.89 24.58 7.26
C ILE A 289 -21.00 23.48 8.32
N ASN A 290 -20.09 22.51 8.31
CA ASN A 290 -20.11 21.40 9.28
C ASN A 290 -19.82 21.87 10.71
N LYS A 291 -19.06 22.95 10.91
CA LYS A 291 -18.87 23.61 12.22
C LYS A 291 -20.21 24.09 12.80
N SER A 292 -21.06 24.74 12.01
CA SER A 292 -22.38 25.20 12.49
C SER A 292 -23.27 24.05 12.97
N LEU A 293 -23.30 22.91 12.26
CA LEU A 293 -24.07 21.72 12.62
C LEU A 293 -23.39 20.86 13.72
N LEU A 294 -22.06 20.81 13.75
CA LEU A 294 -21.29 20.16 14.82
C LEU A 294 -21.49 20.88 16.15
N THR A 295 -21.44 22.21 16.14
CA THR A 295 -21.75 23.06 17.30
C THR A 295 -23.20 22.87 17.75
N LEU A 296 -24.15 22.76 16.82
CA LEU A 296 -25.54 22.41 17.13
C LEU A 296 -25.64 21.03 17.83
N GLY A 297 -24.90 20.02 17.36
CA GLY A 297 -24.81 18.71 18.01
C GLY A 297 -24.16 18.74 19.40
N ARG A 298 -23.16 19.61 19.61
CA ARG A 298 -22.55 19.86 20.93
C ARG A 298 -23.54 20.53 21.88
N VAL A 299 -24.28 21.54 21.42
CA VAL A 299 -25.34 22.21 22.19
C VAL A 299 -26.42 21.23 22.63
N ILE A 300 -26.88 20.35 21.73
CA ILE A 300 -27.87 19.31 22.06
C ILE A 300 -27.34 18.32 23.09
N THR A 301 -26.11 17.84 22.92
CA THR A 301 -25.48 16.92 23.88
C THR A 301 -25.36 17.58 25.26
N ALA A 302 -24.86 18.82 25.32
CA ALA A 302 -24.75 19.59 26.56
C ALA A 302 -26.11 19.87 27.25
N LEU A 303 -27.17 20.09 26.46
CA LEU A 303 -28.54 20.27 26.98
C LEU A 303 -29.12 18.99 27.58
N VAL A 304 -28.89 17.84 26.94
CA VAL A 304 -29.36 16.53 27.40
C VAL A 304 -28.58 16.06 28.64
N GLU A 305 -27.27 16.30 28.68
CA GLU A 305 -26.38 16.03 29.81
C GLU A 305 -26.53 17.05 30.95
N HIS A 306 -27.35 18.10 30.76
CA HIS A 306 -27.60 19.17 31.73
C HIS A 306 -26.30 19.87 32.22
N LEU A 307 -25.36 20.11 31.30
CA LEU A 307 -24.09 20.80 31.58
C LEU A 307 -24.32 22.26 31.98
N GLY A 308 -23.55 22.77 32.93
CA GLY A 308 -23.70 24.14 33.46
C GLY A 308 -23.39 25.26 32.46
N HIS A 309 -22.63 24.98 31.39
CA HIS A 309 -22.36 25.91 30.30
C HIS A 309 -22.70 25.29 28.95
N ILE A 310 -23.63 25.90 28.21
CA ILE A 310 -24.04 25.46 26.88
C ILE A 310 -23.38 26.37 25.83
N PRO A 311 -22.61 25.84 24.86
CA PRO A 311 -21.77 26.62 23.95
C PRO A 311 -22.54 27.25 22.77
N TYR A 312 -23.64 27.98 23.05
CA TYR A 312 -24.43 28.63 21.99
C TYR A 312 -23.62 29.63 21.15
N ARG A 313 -22.58 30.24 21.71
CA ARG A 313 -21.82 31.33 21.09
C ARG A 313 -20.84 30.87 20.00
N ASP A 314 -20.56 29.58 19.91
CA ASP A 314 -19.58 29.00 18.98
C ASP A 314 -20.05 29.00 17.50
N SER A 315 -21.34 29.24 17.24
CA SER A 315 -21.92 29.46 15.91
C SER A 315 -23.09 30.45 15.96
N LYS A 316 -23.24 31.28 14.93
CA LYS A 316 -24.40 32.15 14.75
C LYS A 316 -25.72 31.37 14.64
N LEU A 317 -25.70 30.14 14.10
CA LEU A 317 -26.87 29.26 14.03
C LEU A 317 -27.36 28.88 15.44
N THR A 318 -26.46 28.45 16.31
CA THR A 318 -26.81 28.10 17.69
C THR A 318 -27.22 29.30 18.54
N ARG A 319 -26.73 30.50 18.22
CA ARG A 319 -27.28 31.74 18.81
C ARG A 319 -28.71 32.00 18.35
N LEU A 320 -28.99 31.93 17.04
CA LEU A 320 -30.35 32.08 16.50
C LEU A 320 -31.34 31.05 17.06
N LEU A 321 -30.89 29.80 17.26
CA LEU A 321 -31.71 28.70 17.79
C LEU A 321 -31.69 28.60 19.34
N ARG A 322 -31.04 29.52 20.06
CA ARG A 322 -30.95 29.50 21.54
C ARG A 322 -32.33 29.47 22.21
N ASP A 323 -33.27 30.26 21.73
CA ASP A 323 -34.64 30.26 22.27
C ASP A 323 -35.41 28.97 21.93
N SER A 324 -34.96 28.24 20.92
CA SER A 324 -35.58 27.00 20.40
C SER A 324 -35.03 25.73 21.04
N LEU A 325 -33.85 25.75 21.65
CA LEU A 325 -33.21 24.59 22.25
C LEU A 325 -32.83 24.93 23.69
N GLY A 326 -33.54 24.38 24.67
CA GLY A 326 -33.40 24.76 26.09
C GLY A 326 -34.00 26.12 26.46
N GLY A 327 -34.78 26.74 25.56
CA GLY A 327 -35.34 28.09 25.71
C GLY A 327 -36.86 28.13 25.89
N ARG A 328 -37.46 29.27 25.51
CA ARG A 328 -38.89 29.61 25.73
C ARG A 328 -39.83 29.28 24.56
N THR A 329 -39.38 28.47 23.62
CA THR A 329 -40.08 28.19 22.35
C THR A 329 -40.49 26.72 22.29
N LYS A 330 -41.67 26.41 21.72
CA LYS A 330 -42.05 25.03 21.39
C LYS A 330 -41.32 24.62 20.11
N THR A 331 -40.56 23.53 20.15
CA THR A 331 -39.68 23.17 19.04
C THR A 331 -40.01 21.80 18.50
N CYS A 332 -40.07 21.72 17.17
CA CYS A 332 -40.28 20.50 16.41
C CYS A 332 -39.14 20.29 15.43
N ILE A 333 -38.52 19.11 15.49
CA ILE A 333 -37.42 18.70 14.61
C ILE A 333 -37.95 17.67 13.62
N ILE A 334 -37.77 17.94 12.32
CA ILE A 334 -38.08 16.98 11.26
C ILE A 334 -36.76 16.39 10.77
N ALA A 335 -36.43 15.19 11.24
CA ALA A 335 -35.27 14.45 10.78
C ALA A 335 -35.60 13.76 9.45
N THR A 336 -34.92 14.13 8.36
CA THR A 336 -35.12 13.60 7.02
C THR A 336 -34.01 12.63 6.65
N VAL A 337 -34.36 11.40 6.24
CA VAL A 337 -33.41 10.31 5.98
C VAL A 337 -33.64 9.60 4.64
N SER A 338 -32.58 8.98 4.09
CA SER A 338 -32.66 8.14 2.89
C SER A 338 -32.80 6.66 3.27
N PRO A 339 -33.59 5.86 2.52
CA PRO A 339 -33.69 4.41 2.73
C PRO A 339 -32.47 3.63 2.22
N SER A 340 -31.59 4.27 1.45
CA SER A 340 -30.48 3.67 0.71
C SER A 340 -29.25 3.35 1.57
N VAL A 341 -28.67 2.17 1.35
CA VAL A 341 -27.40 1.74 1.94
C VAL A 341 -26.25 2.76 1.76
N TYR A 342 -26.21 3.50 0.65
CA TYR A 342 -25.13 4.44 0.38
C TYR A 342 -25.09 5.62 1.38
N CYS A 343 -26.22 5.86 2.05
CA CYS A 343 -26.47 6.90 3.05
C CYS A 343 -26.54 6.34 4.48
N LEU A 344 -26.22 5.07 4.74
CA LEU A 344 -26.39 4.41 6.04
C LEU A 344 -25.74 5.17 7.21
N GLU A 345 -24.46 5.49 7.10
CA GLU A 345 -23.66 6.14 8.15
C GLU A 345 -24.23 7.53 8.54
N GLU A 346 -24.65 8.28 7.53
CA GLU A 346 -25.23 9.62 7.65
C GLU A 346 -26.66 9.55 8.21
N THR A 347 -27.39 8.49 7.85
CA THR A 347 -28.72 8.18 8.37
C THR A 347 -28.65 7.78 9.85
N LEU A 348 -27.70 6.91 10.25
CA LEU A 348 -27.43 6.58 11.64
C LEU A 348 -27.05 7.84 12.45
N SER A 349 -26.18 8.69 11.91
CA SER A 349 -25.81 9.97 12.54
C SER A 349 -27.01 10.91 12.71
N THR A 350 -27.87 10.99 11.70
CA THR A 350 -29.12 11.77 11.76
C THR A 350 -30.09 11.23 12.82
N LEU A 351 -30.21 9.91 12.93
CA LEU A 351 -31.08 9.24 13.90
C LEU A 351 -30.56 9.36 15.34
N ASP A 352 -29.26 9.12 15.58
CA ASP A 352 -28.63 9.30 16.88
C ASP A 352 -28.77 10.76 17.36
N TYR A 353 -28.60 11.75 16.46
CA TYR A 353 -28.85 13.17 16.74
C TYR A 353 -30.31 13.44 17.10
N ALA A 354 -31.25 12.98 16.27
CA ALA A 354 -32.69 13.20 16.47
C ALA A 354 -33.19 12.54 17.78
N HIS A 355 -32.72 11.33 18.08
CA HIS A 355 -33.07 10.60 19.28
C HIS A 355 -32.55 11.29 20.56
N ARG A 356 -31.35 11.87 20.53
CA ARG A 356 -30.86 12.73 21.64
C ARG A 356 -31.72 13.98 21.79
N ALA A 357 -32.02 14.66 20.69
CA ALA A 357 -32.74 15.93 20.71
C ALA A 357 -34.14 15.84 21.35
N LYS A 358 -34.80 14.68 21.27
CA LYS A 358 -36.08 14.39 21.94
C LYS A 358 -36.06 14.59 23.47
N ASN A 359 -34.90 14.50 24.11
CA ASN A 359 -34.75 14.65 25.55
C ASN A 359 -34.45 16.09 26.01
N ILE A 360 -34.37 17.05 25.08
CA ILE A 360 -34.23 18.48 25.40
C ILE A 360 -35.53 19.00 25.99
N LYS A 361 -35.44 19.72 27.13
CA LYS A 361 -36.58 20.34 27.81
C LYS A 361 -36.61 21.84 27.53
N ASN A 362 -37.70 22.33 26.95
CA ASN A 362 -37.99 23.75 26.78
C ASN A 362 -39.05 24.19 27.79
N ARG A 363 -39.14 25.50 28.08
CA ARG A 363 -40.19 26.10 28.92
C ARG A 363 -41.01 27.08 28.10
N PRO A 364 -41.97 26.61 27.28
CA PRO A 364 -42.70 27.49 26.38
C PRO A 364 -43.59 28.47 27.14
N GLU A 365 -43.41 29.75 26.87
CA GLU A 365 -44.17 30.86 27.47
C GLU A 365 -45.12 31.47 26.43
N VAL A 366 -46.31 31.92 26.87
CA VAL A 366 -47.25 32.66 26.01
C VAL A 366 -46.89 34.14 26.05
N ASN A 367 -46.61 34.74 24.89
CA ASN A 367 -46.27 36.16 24.80
C ASN A 367 -47.54 37.01 24.73
N GLN A 368 -48.16 37.26 25.87
CA GLN A 368 -49.20 38.26 26.01
C GLN A 368 -48.60 39.58 26.48
N LYS A 369 -48.95 40.68 25.79
CA LYS A 369 -48.58 42.04 26.18
C LYS A 369 -49.85 42.85 26.39
N MET A 370 -50.04 43.35 27.61
CA MET A 370 -51.01 44.41 27.89
C MET A 370 -50.72 45.62 26.99
N MET A 371 -51.76 46.22 26.41
CA MET A 371 -51.57 47.50 25.73
C MET A 371 -51.16 48.58 26.72
N LYS A 372 -50.32 49.53 26.26
CA LYS A 372 -49.82 50.62 27.09
C LYS A 372 -50.95 51.46 27.69
N SER A 373 -52.08 51.58 26.99
CA SER A 373 -53.32 52.23 27.46
C SER A 373 -53.85 51.61 28.75
N THR A 374 -53.99 50.29 28.81
CA THR A 374 -54.46 49.55 29.99
C THR A 374 -53.49 49.71 31.15
N LEU A 375 -52.20 49.43 30.95
CA LEU A 375 -51.18 49.57 31.99
C LEU A 375 -51.10 51.00 32.55
N ILE A 376 -51.27 52.03 31.71
CA ILE A 376 -51.33 53.43 32.15
C ILE A 376 -52.59 53.69 32.99
N LYS A 377 -53.76 53.16 32.58
CA LYS A 377 -55.02 53.27 33.33
C LYS A 377 -54.93 52.62 34.71
N ASP A 378 -54.30 51.45 34.81
CA ASP A 378 -54.10 50.72 36.07
C ASP A 378 -53.12 51.46 36.99
N LEU A 379 -52.02 51.98 36.43
CA LEU A 379 -51.09 52.84 37.17
C LEU A 379 -51.78 54.12 37.68
N TYR A 380 -52.70 54.71 36.93
CA TYR A 380 -53.51 55.83 37.43
C TYR A 380 -54.46 55.43 38.55
N GLY A 381 -55.16 54.30 38.42
CA GLY A 381 -56.04 53.77 39.48
C GLY A 381 -55.28 53.44 40.76
N GLU A 382 -54.09 52.86 40.64
CA GLU A 382 -53.22 52.52 41.76
C GLU A 382 -52.61 53.76 42.42
N ILE A 383 -52.26 54.78 41.62
CA ILE A 383 -51.86 56.11 42.12
C ILE A 383 -53.00 56.75 42.94
N ASP A 384 -54.25 56.65 42.50
CA ASP A 384 -55.38 57.23 43.23
C ASP A 384 -55.76 56.41 44.48
N ARG A 385 -55.61 55.07 44.44
CA ARG A 385 -55.70 54.20 45.63
C ARG A 385 -54.64 54.56 46.68
N LEU A 386 -53.38 54.65 46.28
CA LEU A 386 -52.28 55.02 47.17
C LEU A 386 -52.41 56.45 47.70
N LYS A 387 -52.94 57.41 46.91
CA LYS A 387 -53.30 58.74 47.42
C LYS A 387 -54.39 58.66 48.50
N ALA A 388 -55.42 57.85 48.31
CA ALA A 388 -56.49 57.68 49.29
C ALA A 388 -55.98 57.01 50.58
N GLU A 389 -55.13 55.99 50.48
CA GLU A 389 -54.46 55.36 51.63
C GLU A 389 -53.53 56.32 52.37
N VAL A 390 -52.74 57.13 51.65
CA VAL A 390 -51.89 58.19 52.24
C VAL A 390 -52.73 59.31 52.86
N TYR A 391 -53.91 59.64 52.30
CA TYR A 391 -54.84 60.60 52.88
C TYR A 391 -55.42 60.08 54.19
N ALA A 392 -55.92 58.84 54.21
CA ALA A 392 -56.41 58.17 55.42
C ALA A 392 -55.31 58.03 56.49
N ALA A 393 -54.08 57.69 56.10
CA ALA A 393 -52.93 57.64 57.02
C ALA A 393 -52.53 59.02 57.58
N ARG A 394 -52.81 60.12 56.87
CA ARG A 394 -52.56 61.49 57.33
C ARG A 394 -53.58 62.00 58.34
N GLU A 395 -54.82 61.49 58.35
CA GLU A 395 -55.85 61.90 59.31
C GLU A 395 -55.67 61.35 60.73
N LYS A 396 -54.68 60.46 60.96
CA LYS A 396 -54.20 60.05 62.30
C LYS A 396 -55.26 59.51 63.28
N VAL A 397 -56.32 58.88 62.79
CA VAL A 397 -57.05 57.91 63.61
C VAL A 397 -56.27 56.59 63.58
N GLY A 398 -56.06 55.98 64.75
CA GLY A 398 -55.19 54.80 64.89
C GLY A 398 -55.62 53.61 64.03
N VAL A 399 -54.71 52.65 63.83
CA VAL A 399 -54.92 51.48 62.96
C VAL A 399 -56.13 50.66 63.44
N TYR A 400 -57.28 50.89 62.81
CA TYR A 400 -58.50 50.13 63.05
C TYR A 400 -58.43 48.82 62.26
N ILE A 401 -58.14 47.73 62.97
CA ILE A 401 -58.27 46.36 62.44
C ILE A 401 -59.70 45.89 62.77
N PRO A 402 -60.57 45.64 61.77
CA PRO A 402 -61.91 45.09 62.01
C PRO A 402 -61.85 43.78 62.77
N LYS A 403 -62.87 43.49 63.60
CA LYS A 403 -62.83 42.34 64.51
C LYS A 403 -62.74 41.00 63.78
N GLU A 404 -63.42 40.83 62.63
CA GLU A 404 -63.19 39.66 61.76
C GLU A 404 -61.76 39.56 61.24
N ARG A 405 -61.13 40.70 60.87
CA ARG A 405 -59.77 40.72 60.33
C ARG A 405 -58.74 40.32 61.38
N TYR A 406 -58.93 40.74 62.64
CA TYR A 406 -58.12 40.28 63.78
C TYR A 406 -58.26 38.78 64.03
N TYR A 407 -59.48 38.23 64.01
CA TYR A 407 -59.68 36.78 64.18
C TYR A 407 -59.16 35.97 62.98
N GLN A 408 -59.19 36.53 61.76
CA GLN A 408 -58.52 35.95 60.59
C GLN A 408 -56.99 35.94 60.78
N GLU A 409 -56.38 37.09 61.10
CA GLU A 409 -54.94 37.20 61.34
C GLU A 409 -54.46 36.27 62.48
N GLU A 410 -55.23 36.11 63.56
CA GLU A 410 -54.88 35.21 64.65
C GLU A 410 -55.04 33.71 64.28
N SER A 411 -56.02 33.38 63.45
CA SER A 411 -56.19 32.04 62.86
C SER A 411 -55.08 31.72 61.85
N GLU A 412 -54.72 32.68 61.01
CA GLU A 412 -53.62 32.59 60.03
C GLU A 412 -52.27 32.46 60.74
N ARG A 413 -52.02 33.25 61.80
CA ARG A 413 -50.82 33.13 62.63
C ARG A 413 -50.71 31.75 63.27
N LYS A 414 -51.82 31.16 63.72
CA LYS A 414 -51.84 29.80 64.27
C LYS A 414 -51.57 28.75 63.20
N ALA A 415 -52.24 28.84 62.04
CA ALA A 415 -51.99 27.94 60.91
C ALA A 415 -50.55 28.06 60.37
N MET A 416 -49.95 29.25 60.41
CA MET A 416 -48.56 29.49 60.04
C MET A 416 -47.59 28.88 61.06
N ALA A 417 -47.89 28.91 62.36
CA ALA A 417 -47.11 28.21 63.38
C ALA A 417 -47.13 26.69 63.17
N ASP A 418 -48.31 26.11 62.94
CA ASP A 418 -48.47 24.67 62.65
C ASP A 418 -47.71 24.25 61.36
N GLN A 419 -47.71 25.12 60.34
CA GLN A 419 -46.92 24.91 59.11
C GLN A 419 -45.40 24.99 59.36
N ILE A 420 -44.92 25.91 60.18
CA ILE A 420 -43.50 26.03 60.53
C ILE A 420 -43.02 24.77 61.27
N GLU A 421 -43.83 24.22 62.18
CA GLU A 421 -43.50 22.97 62.87
C GLU A 421 -43.40 21.78 61.91
N GLN A 422 -44.35 21.62 60.99
CA GLN A 422 -44.27 20.60 59.92
C GLN A 422 -43.06 20.81 58.99
N MET A 423 -42.72 22.06 58.68
CA MET A 423 -41.56 22.40 57.85
C MET A 423 -40.25 21.99 58.54
N ASN A 424 -40.14 22.20 59.85
CA ASN A 424 -38.96 21.81 60.65
C ASN A 424 -38.75 20.29 60.69
N VAL A 425 -39.81 19.50 60.91
CA VAL A 425 -39.74 18.03 60.85
C VAL A 425 -39.35 17.54 59.44
N THR A 426 -39.82 18.23 58.41
CA THR A 426 -39.46 17.94 57.01
C THR A 426 -38.00 18.32 56.71
N LEU A 427 -37.49 19.39 57.32
CA LEU A 427 -36.08 19.78 57.20
C LEU A 427 -35.16 18.75 57.85
N GLU A 428 -35.43 18.31 59.09
CA GLU A 428 -34.61 17.29 59.76
C GLU A 428 -34.56 15.95 59.01
N THR A 429 -35.69 15.51 58.45
CA THR A 429 -35.73 14.27 57.65
C THR A 429 -34.98 14.40 56.34
N ASN A 430 -35.10 15.53 55.63
CA ASN A 430 -34.30 15.82 54.44
C ASN A 430 -32.80 15.94 54.77
N GLN A 431 -32.44 16.48 55.94
CA GLN A 431 -31.06 16.64 56.38
C GLN A 431 -30.41 15.26 56.63
N LYS A 432 -31.10 14.36 57.35
CA LYS A 432 -30.67 12.95 57.49
C LYS A 432 -30.51 12.22 56.15
N GLN A 433 -31.40 12.46 55.19
CA GLN A 433 -31.27 11.88 53.84
C GLN A 433 -30.05 12.44 53.08
N ARG A 434 -29.73 13.72 53.25
CA ARG A 434 -28.50 14.30 52.67
C ARG A 434 -27.25 13.69 53.27
N ASP A 435 -27.22 13.47 54.58
CA ASP A 435 -26.06 12.89 55.27
C ASP A 435 -25.82 11.43 54.84
N ASP A 436 -26.87 10.60 54.74
CA ASP A 436 -26.81 9.22 54.22
C ASP A 436 -26.39 9.17 52.73
N LEU A 437 -26.86 10.12 51.91
CA LEU A 437 -26.40 10.27 50.52
C LEU A 437 -24.93 10.72 50.43
N GLN A 438 -24.48 11.61 51.33
CA GLN A 438 -23.10 12.08 51.41
C GLN A 438 -22.15 10.92 51.78
N GLU A 439 -22.53 10.08 52.75
CA GLU A 439 -21.77 8.89 53.14
C GLU A 439 -21.65 7.90 51.96
N LYS A 440 -22.77 7.56 51.31
CA LYS A 440 -22.80 6.68 50.12
C LYS A 440 -21.98 7.24 48.96
N TYR A 441 -21.99 8.55 48.75
CA TYR A 441 -21.16 9.21 47.75
C TYR A 441 -19.67 9.05 48.07
N ASN A 442 -19.27 9.31 49.32
CA ASN A 442 -17.88 9.13 49.77
C ASN A 442 -17.40 7.68 49.62
N THR A 443 -18.25 6.68 49.97
CA THR A 443 -17.92 5.27 49.76
C THR A 443 -17.70 4.95 48.28
N ARG A 444 -18.55 5.45 47.38
CA ARG A 444 -18.35 5.27 45.93
C ARG A 444 -17.09 5.98 45.42
N LEU A 445 -16.78 7.16 45.92
CA LEU A 445 -15.58 7.91 45.54
C LEU A 445 -14.31 7.11 45.87
N GLN A 446 -14.28 6.51 47.06
CA GLN A 446 -13.19 5.62 47.50
C GLN A 446 -13.09 4.38 46.60
N GLN A 447 -14.21 3.70 46.32
CA GLN A 447 -14.25 2.54 45.43
C GLN A 447 -13.75 2.87 44.01
N CYS A 448 -14.12 4.03 43.46
CA CYS A 448 -13.62 4.50 42.17
C CYS A 448 -12.10 4.76 42.20
N SER A 449 -11.56 5.36 43.28
CA SER A 449 -10.12 5.55 43.44
C SER A 449 -9.37 4.22 43.48
N ASP A 450 -9.88 3.23 44.21
CA ASP A 450 -9.25 1.92 44.33
C ASP A 450 -9.36 1.09 43.04
N LEU A 451 -10.45 1.25 42.27
CA LEU A 451 -10.55 0.70 40.91
C LEU A 451 -9.56 1.36 39.94
N SER A 452 -9.40 2.69 40.01
CA SER A 452 -8.47 3.42 39.14
C SER A 452 -7.03 2.95 39.32
N LYS A 453 -6.57 2.79 40.58
CA LYS A 453 -5.23 2.27 40.89
C LYS A 453 -5.02 0.83 40.39
N LYS A 454 -6.07 -0.01 40.46
CA LYS A 454 -6.02 -1.38 39.93
C LYS A 454 -5.96 -1.40 38.40
N LEU A 455 -6.67 -0.49 37.74
CA LEU A 455 -6.64 -0.34 36.29
C LEU A 455 -5.23 0.06 35.83
N GLU A 456 -4.67 1.12 36.42
CA GLU A 456 -3.33 1.64 36.15
C GLU A 456 -2.25 0.54 36.30
N ALA A 457 -2.24 -0.18 37.43
CA ALA A 457 -1.32 -1.32 37.64
C ALA A 457 -1.54 -2.50 36.66
N THR A 458 -2.75 -2.66 36.12
CA THR A 458 -3.04 -3.68 35.11
C THR A 458 -2.59 -3.23 33.73
N GLU A 459 -2.71 -1.95 33.40
CA GLU A 459 -2.24 -1.34 32.16
C GLU A 459 -0.71 -1.37 32.08
N GLU A 460 0.01 -1.03 33.16
CA GLU A 460 1.47 -1.18 33.26
C GLU A 460 1.92 -2.63 33.03
N SER A 461 1.21 -3.60 33.64
CA SER A 461 1.51 -5.03 33.47
C SER A 461 1.23 -5.52 32.04
N LEU A 462 0.16 -5.01 31.41
CA LEU A 462 -0.19 -5.31 30.02
C LEU A 462 0.83 -4.72 29.05
N GLU A 463 1.32 -3.51 29.29
CA GLU A 463 2.36 -2.89 28.47
C GLU A 463 3.68 -3.67 28.58
N TYR A 464 4.13 -3.98 29.79
CA TYR A 464 5.34 -4.78 30.03
C TYR A 464 5.28 -6.15 29.34
N THR A 465 4.17 -6.87 29.48
CA THR A 465 3.98 -8.18 28.84
C THR A 465 3.86 -8.07 27.32
N SER A 466 3.28 -7.00 26.79
CA SER A 466 3.20 -6.73 25.34
C SER A 466 4.58 -6.44 24.74
N GLN A 467 5.41 -5.65 25.42
CA GLN A 467 6.80 -5.40 25.01
C GLN A 467 7.62 -6.70 25.03
N LEU A 468 7.54 -7.49 26.10
CA LEU A 468 8.24 -8.78 26.20
C LEU A 468 7.81 -9.78 25.10
N LEU A 469 6.51 -9.79 24.75
CA LEU A 469 5.98 -10.60 23.64
C LEU A 469 6.49 -10.12 22.27
N ALA A 470 6.74 -8.82 22.09
CA ALA A 470 7.33 -8.30 20.85
C ALA A 470 8.80 -8.73 20.70
N THR A 471 9.61 -8.58 21.75
CA THR A 471 11.03 -8.99 21.74
C THR A 471 11.18 -10.49 21.47
N THR A 472 10.47 -11.32 22.24
CA THR A 472 10.53 -12.79 22.08
C THR A 472 10.06 -13.29 20.71
N LYS A 473 9.15 -12.58 20.03
CA LYS A 473 8.78 -12.87 18.64
C LYS A 473 9.89 -12.56 17.64
N GLU A 474 10.63 -11.47 17.82
CA GLU A 474 11.76 -11.15 16.95
C GLU A 474 12.94 -12.08 17.19
N ASP A 475 13.22 -12.44 18.45
CA ASP A 475 14.24 -13.45 18.80
C ASP A 475 13.92 -14.81 18.17
N LEU A 476 12.66 -15.27 18.27
CA LEU A 476 12.19 -16.51 17.63
C LEU A 476 12.40 -16.48 16.11
N LYS A 477 12.10 -15.34 15.47
CA LYS A 477 12.26 -15.13 14.04
C LYS A 477 13.72 -15.15 13.63
N GLN A 478 14.62 -14.51 14.39
CA GLN A 478 16.07 -14.59 14.18
C GLN A 478 16.58 -16.03 14.31
N CYS A 479 16.19 -16.76 15.36
CA CYS A 479 16.52 -18.18 15.52
C CYS A 479 16.04 -19.04 14.34
N GLN A 480 14.84 -18.80 13.81
CA GLN A 480 14.34 -19.50 12.63
C GLN A 480 15.12 -19.19 11.34
N TYR A 481 15.61 -17.96 11.16
CA TYR A 481 16.50 -17.63 10.03
C TYR A 481 17.84 -18.34 10.15
N THR A 482 18.48 -18.25 11.32
CA THR A 482 19.76 -18.95 11.58
C THR A 482 19.63 -20.45 11.37
N LEU A 483 18.53 -21.07 11.81
CA LEU A 483 18.32 -22.51 11.65
C LEU A 483 18.20 -22.91 10.17
N LYS A 484 17.45 -22.14 9.36
CA LYS A 484 17.38 -22.34 7.89
C LYS A 484 18.73 -22.16 7.19
N GLU A 485 19.54 -21.20 7.64
CA GLU A 485 20.89 -21.01 7.11
C GLU A 485 21.79 -22.21 7.42
N LYS A 486 21.74 -22.73 8.66
CA LYS A 486 22.49 -23.94 9.05
C LYS A 486 22.03 -25.17 8.27
N ASP A 487 20.74 -25.38 8.10
CA ASP A 487 20.19 -26.49 7.29
C ASP A 487 20.68 -26.42 5.84
N PHE A 488 20.72 -25.23 5.24
CA PHE A 488 21.26 -25.02 3.89
C PHE A 488 22.76 -25.36 3.81
N ILE A 489 23.57 -24.87 4.77
CA ILE A 489 25.00 -25.17 4.82
C ILE A 489 25.24 -26.69 4.97
N ILE A 490 24.46 -27.37 5.83
CA ILE A 490 24.54 -28.83 6.03
C ILE A 490 24.17 -29.58 4.74
N SER A 491 23.15 -29.12 4.01
CA SER A 491 22.77 -29.68 2.70
C SER A 491 23.92 -29.61 1.68
N GLU A 492 24.55 -28.44 1.52
CA GLU A 492 25.63 -28.27 0.55
C GLU A 492 26.91 -29.01 0.97
N GLN A 493 27.25 -29.02 2.27
CA GLN A 493 28.36 -29.83 2.79
C GLN A 493 28.14 -31.32 2.51
N LYS A 494 26.94 -31.84 2.74
CA LYS A 494 26.59 -33.25 2.46
C LYS A 494 26.70 -33.60 0.97
N LYS A 495 26.35 -32.68 0.06
CA LYS A 495 26.56 -32.87 -1.39
C LYS A 495 28.05 -32.94 -1.74
N ALA A 496 28.86 -32.04 -1.18
CA ALA A 496 30.30 -32.02 -1.40
C ALA A 496 30.99 -33.28 -0.85
N GLU A 497 30.60 -33.73 0.35
CA GLU A 497 31.10 -34.97 0.95
C GLU A 497 30.74 -36.20 0.09
N ASN A 498 29.48 -36.33 -0.36
CA ASN A 498 29.07 -37.41 -1.26
C ASN A 498 29.86 -37.41 -2.58
N ALA A 499 30.14 -36.24 -3.15
CA ALA A 499 30.93 -36.11 -4.38
C ALA A 499 32.40 -36.54 -4.16
N LEU A 500 33.00 -36.15 -3.03
CA LEU A 500 34.34 -36.58 -2.64
C LEU A 500 34.41 -38.10 -2.40
N VAL A 501 33.42 -38.69 -1.73
CA VAL A 501 33.32 -40.15 -1.55
C VAL A 501 33.21 -40.87 -2.89
N GLN A 502 32.36 -40.38 -3.81
CA GLN A 502 32.24 -40.96 -5.15
C GLN A 502 33.57 -40.88 -5.93
N GLN A 503 34.29 -39.76 -5.85
CA GLN A 503 35.58 -39.60 -6.50
C GLN A 503 36.67 -40.49 -5.87
N ALA A 504 36.65 -40.67 -4.55
CA ALA A 504 37.54 -41.59 -3.83
C ALA A 504 37.30 -43.06 -4.23
N CYS A 505 36.04 -43.49 -4.36
CA CYS A 505 35.71 -44.83 -4.86
C CYS A 505 36.18 -45.06 -6.31
N ALA A 506 36.06 -44.05 -7.18
CA ALA A 506 36.57 -44.13 -8.55
C ALA A 506 38.11 -44.28 -8.59
N LEU A 507 38.82 -43.43 -7.82
CA LEU A 507 40.27 -43.50 -7.65
C LEU A 507 40.74 -44.84 -7.08
N GLN A 508 40.01 -45.41 -6.12
CA GLN A 508 40.32 -46.74 -5.58
C GLN A 508 40.18 -47.82 -6.67
N SER A 509 39.08 -47.82 -7.43
CA SER A 509 38.88 -48.75 -8.56
C SER A 509 40.00 -48.66 -9.60
N ASP A 510 40.44 -47.46 -9.94
CA ASP A 510 41.48 -47.25 -10.94
C ASP A 510 42.88 -47.60 -10.41
N LEU A 511 43.13 -47.42 -9.11
CA LEU A 511 44.33 -47.91 -8.44
C LEU A 511 44.36 -49.45 -8.42
N GLU A 512 43.25 -50.11 -8.10
CA GLU A 512 43.13 -51.58 -8.11
C GLU A 512 43.39 -52.16 -9.52
N LYS A 513 42.86 -51.53 -10.58
CA LYS A 513 43.19 -51.90 -11.98
C LYS A 513 44.69 -51.71 -12.27
N SER A 514 45.26 -50.56 -11.93
CA SER A 514 46.68 -50.27 -12.15
C SER A 514 47.60 -51.25 -11.43
N MET A 515 47.24 -51.67 -10.20
CA MET A 515 47.94 -52.74 -9.47
C MET A 515 47.85 -54.09 -10.19
N HIS A 516 46.69 -54.44 -10.76
CA HIS A 516 46.51 -55.68 -11.53
C HIS A 516 47.32 -55.67 -12.84
N ASP A 517 47.32 -54.54 -13.56
CA ASP A 517 48.13 -54.35 -14.77
C ASP A 517 49.63 -54.44 -14.46
N ASN A 518 50.09 -53.83 -13.37
CA ASN A 518 51.49 -53.90 -12.95
C ASN A 518 51.90 -55.32 -12.55
N ALA A 519 51.06 -56.04 -11.81
CA ALA A 519 51.28 -57.46 -11.51
C ALA A 519 51.36 -58.33 -12.78
N SER A 520 50.54 -58.01 -13.79
CA SER A 520 50.56 -58.65 -15.10
C SER A 520 51.81 -58.31 -15.92
N LEU A 521 52.35 -57.09 -15.80
CA LEU A 521 53.63 -56.69 -16.40
C LEU A 521 54.81 -57.40 -15.73
N HIS A 522 54.87 -57.44 -14.39
CA HIS A 522 55.89 -58.22 -13.67
C HIS A 522 55.86 -59.71 -14.09
N SER A 523 54.67 -60.31 -14.22
CA SER A 523 54.51 -61.69 -14.71
C SER A 523 55.01 -61.89 -16.15
N LYS A 524 54.98 -60.86 -17.00
CA LYS A 524 55.56 -60.89 -18.35
C LYS A 524 57.09 -60.77 -18.31
N ILE A 525 57.63 -59.89 -17.48
CA ILE A 525 59.09 -59.72 -17.27
C ILE A 525 59.70 -61.03 -16.75
N ASP A 526 59.11 -61.65 -15.71
CA ASP A 526 59.53 -62.96 -15.20
C ASP A 526 59.54 -64.05 -16.27
N ARG A 527 58.62 -64.00 -17.24
CA ARG A 527 58.55 -64.93 -18.37
C ARG A 527 59.65 -64.64 -19.40
N GLU A 528 59.94 -63.36 -19.67
CA GLU A 528 61.01 -62.93 -20.55
C GLU A 528 62.38 -63.33 -19.99
N ASP A 529 62.65 -63.10 -18.70
CA ASP A 529 63.91 -63.48 -18.04
C ASP A 529 64.14 -65.00 -18.07
N LYS A 530 63.08 -65.80 -17.89
CA LYS A 530 63.11 -67.27 -18.04
C LYS A 530 63.42 -67.70 -19.49
N LEU A 531 62.85 -67.03 -20.48
CA LEU A 531 63.17 -67.26 -21.89
C LEU A 531 64.60 -66.84 -22.23
N ASN A 532 65.06 -65.72 -21.70
CA ASN A 532 66.39 -65.18 -21.97
C ASN A 532 67.50 -66.04 -21.33
N THR A 533 67.28 -66.53 -20.10
CA THR A 533 68.17 -67.52 -19.47
C THR A 533 68.20 -68.86 -20.22
N ALA A 534 67.06 -69.34 -20.72
CA ALA A 534 67.01 -70.53 -21.57
C ALA A 534 67.77 -70.32 -22.90
N ASN A 535 67.53 -69.21 -23.59
CA ASN A 535 68.25 -68.84 -24.82
C ASN A 535 69.77 -68.73 -24.59
N ARG A 536 70.18 -68.09 -23.49
CA ARG A 536 71.60 -67.98 -23.11
C ARG A 536 72.24 -69.34 -22.85
N SER A 537 71.52 -70.29 -22.24
CA SER A 537 71.97 -71.67 -22.09
C SER A 537 72.18 -72.36 -23.45
N ILE A 538 71.23 -72.21 -24.38
CA ILE A 538 71.35 -72.75 -25.75
C ILE A 538 72.56 -72.16 -26.49
N VAL A 539 72.75 -70.84 -26.42
CA VAL A 539 73.90 -70.15 -27.05
C VAL A 539 75.23 -70.61 -26.44
N ASN A 540 75.32 -70.73 -25.11
CA ASN A 540 76.52 -71.22 -24.44
C ASN A 540 76.85 -72.68 -24.84
N ASN A 541 75.84 -73.55 -24.93
CA ASN A 541 76.01 -74.94 -25.36
C ASN A 541 76.47 -75.03 -26.82
N PHE A 542 75.90 -74.21 -27.70
CA PHE A 542 76.34 -74.12 -29.11
C PHE A 542 77.77 -73.58 -29.23
N GLN A 543 78.13 -72.57 -28.43
CA GLN A 543 79.50 -72.05 -28.38
C GLN A 543 80.49 -73.13 -27.92
N ALA A 544 80.14 -73.93 -26.91
CA ALA A 544 80.98 -75.03 -26.44
C ALA A 544 81.20 -76.13 -27.51
N ASP A 545 80.13 -76.55 -28.20
CA ASP A 545 80.20 -77.51 -29.31
C ASP A 545 81.01 -76.96 -30.50
N LEU A 546 80.84 -75.69 -30.84
CA LEU A 546 81.61 -75.02 -31.90
C LEU A 546 83.10 -74.96 -31.56
N VAL A 547 83.47 -74.58 -30.33
CA VAL A 547 84.87 -74.57 -29.86
C VAL A 547 85.46 -75.98 -29.90
N GLY A 548 84.71 -77.00 -29.48
CA GLY A 548 85.12 -78.40 -29.59
C GLY A 548 85.43 -78.82 -31.03
N LYS A 549 84.55 -78.48 -31.98
CA LYS A 549 84.72 -78.77 -33.41
C LYS A 549 85.88 -78.00 -34.04
N ILE A 550 86.08 -76.74 -33.67
CA ILE A 550 87.23 -75.94 -34.15
C ILE A 550 88.54 -76.53 -33.64
N ASN A 551 88.64 -76.90 -32.36
CA ASN A 551 89.86 -77.50 -31.81
C ASN A 551 90.20 -78.82 -32.52
N ALA A 552 89.22 -79.71 -32.73
CA ALA A 552 89.43 -80.95 -33.47
C ALA A 552 89.90 -80.72 -34.92
N LEU A 553 89.41 -79.67 -35.59
CA LEU A 553 89.89 -79.27 -36.91
C LEU A 553 91.34 -78.73 -36.85
N CYS A 554 91.66 -77.90 -35.87
CA CYS A 554 93.02 -77.38 -35.66
C CYS A 554 94.02 -78.52 -35.41
N ASP A 555 93.71 -79.48 -34.55
CA ASP A 555 94.56 -80.66 -34.30
C ASP A 555 94.77 -81.48 -35.59
N THR A 556 93.70 -81.66 -36.38
CA THR A 556 93.77 -82.34 -37.68
C THR A 556 94.72 -81.61 -38.64
N VAL A 557 94.61 -80.28 -38.75
CA VAL A 557 95.47 -79.44 -39.60
C VAL A 557 96.93 -79.46 -39.12
N VAL A 558 97.19 -79.39 -37.81
CA VAL A 558 98.53 -79.47 -37.22
C VAL A 558 99.18 -80.83 -37.50
N SER A 559 98.41 -81.92 -37.43
CA SER A 559 98.89 -83.27 -37.80
C SER A 559 99.28 -83.35 -39.27
N PHE A 560 98.48 -82.74 -40.16
CA PHE A 560 98.72 -82.70 -41.60
C PHE A 560 99.96 -81.87 -41.94
N MET A 561 100.09 -80.68 -41.34
CA MET A 561 101.27 -79.81 -41.53
C MET A 561 102.56 -80.49 -41.05
N SER A 562 102.51 -81.20 -39.92
CA SER A 562 103.67 -81.95 -39.41
C SER A 562 104.13 -83.03 -40.39
N ARG A 563 103.17 -83.81 -40.92
CA ARG A 563 103.42 -84.85 -41.92
C ARG A 563 103.92 -84.30 -43.26
N GLN A 564 103.40 -83.16 -43.70
CA GLN A 564 103.88 -82.47 -44.91
C GLN A 564 105.31 -81.94 -44.73
N LYS A 565 105.66 -81.46 -43.53
CA LYS A 565 107.00 -80.98 -43.19
C LYS A 565 108.06 -82.11 -43.17
N GLU A 566 107.70 -83.30 -42.71
CA GLU A 566 108.55 -84.50 -42.84
C GLU A 566 108.80 -84.87 -44.31
N GLN A 567 107.75 -84.88 -45.15
CA GLN A 567 107.89 -85.18 -46.57
C GLN A 567 108.77 -84.16 -47.31
N LEU A 568 108.60 -82.86 -47.03
CA LEU A 568 109.45 -81.81 -47.61
C LEU A 568 110.93 -82.00 -47.24
N LYS A 569 111.22 -82.32 -45.97
CA LYS A 569 112.59 -82.55 -45.52
C LYS A 569 113.25 -83.76 -46.19
N TYR A 570 112.50 -84.85 -46.38
CA TYR A 570 112.98 -86.03 -47.10
C TYR A 570 113.32 -85.71 -48.57
N VAL A 571 112.55 -84.83 -49.23
CA VAL A 571 112.84 -84.37 -50.60
C VAL A 571 114.07 -83.46 -50.63
N GLU A 572 114.24 -82.57 -49.64
CA GLU A 572 115.39 -81.69 -49.52
C GLU A 572 116.71 -82.47 -49.37
N ASP A 573 116.76 -83.46 -48.47
CA ASP A 573 117.91 -84.35 -48.26
C ASP A 573 118.27 -85.12 -49.56
N LEU A 574 117.26 -85.61 -50.30
CA LEU A 574 117.45 -86.32 -51.57
C LEU A 574 118.03 -85.40 -52.66
N CYS A 575 117.51 -84.18 -52.80
CA CYS A 575 118.02 -83.17 -53.73
C CYS A 575 119.47 -82.78 -53.41
N GLN A 576 119.82 -82.63 -52.12
CA GLN A 576 121.17 -82.26 -51.70
C GLN A 576 122.18 -83.38 -51.96
N SER A 577 121.79 -84.65 -51.76
CA SER A 577 122.59 -85.82 -52.16
C SER A 577 122.84 -85.86 -53.68
N CYS A 578 121.80 -85.58 -54.48
CA CYS A 578 121.90 -85.56 -55.94
C CYS A 578 122.84 -84.45 -56.44
N LEU A 579 122.76 -83.24 -55.87
CA LEU A 579 123.66 -82.13 -56.20
C LEU A 579 125.13 -82.46 -55.90
N GLN A 580 125.43 -83.06 -54.75
CA GLN A 580 126.80 -83.48 -54.40
C GLN A 580 127.37 -84.53 -55.38
N PHE A 581 126.53 -85.44 -55.89
CA PHE A 581 126.92 -86.40 -56.91
C PHE A 581 127.28 -85.71 -58.23
N TYR A 582 126.42 -84.81 -58.73
CA TYR A 582 126.66 -84.07 -59.97
C TYR A 582 127.94 -83.22 -59.90
N ASP A 583 128.14 -82.47 -58.82
CA ASP A 583 129.28 -81.54 -58.70
C ASP A 583 130.64 -82.29 -58.68
N LYS A 584 130.66 -83.47 -58.04
CA LYS A 584 131.82 -84.37 -58.02
C LYS A 584 132.14 -84.92 -59.42
N SER A 585 131.12 -85.32 -60.20
CA SER A 585 131.29 -85.75 -61.59
C SER A 585 131.75 -84.61 -62.51
N LEU A 586 131.26 -83.39 -62.28
CA LEU A 586 131.61 -82.20 -63.05
C LEU A 586 133.09 -81.81 -62.87
N MET A 587 133.60 -81.88 -61.64
CA MET A 587 135.03 -81.70 -61.34
C MET A 587 135.92 -82.72 -62.06
N GLU A 588 135.52 -83.99 -62.08
CA GLU A 588 136.28 -85.07 -62.71
C GLU A 588 136.31 -84.93 -64.25
N LEU A 589 135.19 -84.54 -64.86
CA LEU A 589 135.11 -84.21 -66.29
C LEU A 589 136.00 -83.01 -66.64
N LYS A 590 135.96 -81.94 -65.84
CA LYS A 590 136.77 -80.72 -66.03
C LYS A 590 138.28 -81.04 -66.02
N LYS A 591 138.71 -81.97 -65.15
CA LYS A 591 140.09 -82.47 -65.10
C LYS A 591 140.51 -83.22 -66.37
N LYS A 592 139.64 -84.08 -66.91
CA LYS A 592 139.90 -84.80 -68.19
C LYS A 592 139.97 -83.87 -69.39
N VAL A 593 139.08 -82.88 -69.49
CA VAL A 593 139.06 -81.90 -70.59
C VAL A 593 140.34 -81.05 -70.62
N LEU A 594 140.84 -80.60 -69.46
CA LEU A 594 142.09 -79.84 -69.38
C LEU A 594 143.31 -80.66 -69.83
N ALA A 595 143.38 -81.94 -69.50
CA ALA A 595 144.44 -82.83 -69.97
C ALA A 595 144.41 -83.04 -71.50
N SER A 596 143.22 -83.23 -72.08
CA SER A 596 143.05 -83.37 -73.53
C SER A 596 143.46 -82.09 -74.29
N ARG A 597 143.10 -80.91 -73.76
CA ARG A 597 143.49 -79.61 -74.33
C ARG A 597 145.01 -79.42 -74.39
N ALA A 598 145.74 -79.84 -73.36
CA ALA A 598 147.21 -79.76 -73.34
C ALA A 598 147.85 -80.65 -74.43
N LEU A 599 147.32 -81.86 -74.63
CA LEU A 599 147.80 -82.79 -75.65
C LEU A 599 147.60 -82.24 -77.08
N TYR A 600 146.44 -81.64 -77.34
CA TYR A 600 146.11 -81.07 -78.66
C TYR A 600 147.02 -79.90 -79.07
N ILE A 601 147.42 -79.06 -78.10
CA ILE A 601 148.35 -77.94 -78.35
C ILE A 601 149.73 -78.48 -78.76
N SER A 602 150.23 -79.54 -78.10
CA SER A 602 151.50 -80.18 -78.46
C SER A 602 151.48 -80.80 -79.86
N HIS A 603 150.37 -81.41 -80.28
CA HIS A 603 150.25 -81.98 -81.63
C HIS A 603 150.25 -80.91 -82.74
N ILE A 604 149.61 -79.76 -82.52
CA ILE A 604 149.61 -78.65 -83.49
C ILE A 604 151.03 -78.10 -83.72
N ASP A 605 151.81 -77.95 -82.65
CA ASP A 605 153.17 -77.41 -82.70
C ASP A 605 154.14 -78.36 -83.46
N THR A 606 153.96 -79.67 -83.32
CA THR A 606 154.69 -80.66 -84.13
C THR A 606 154.32 -80.61 -85.62
N VAL A 607 153.05 -80.41 -85.96
CA VAL A 607 152.60 -80.31 -87.37
C VAL A 607 153.16 -79.05 -88.04
N GLN A 608 153.19 -77.90 -87.35
CA GLN A 608 153.78 -76.67 -87.88
C GLN A 608 155.26 -76.82 -88.23
N ASN A 609 156.03 -77.60 -87.45
CA ASN A 609 157.42 -77.90 -87.74
C ASN A 609 157.60 -78.78 -89.01
N VAL A 610 156.73 -79.76 -89.25
CA VAL A 610 156.77 -80.61 -90.45
C VAL A 610 156.47 -79.82 -91.73
N VAL A 611 155.51 -78.89 -91.69
CA VAL A 611 155.18 -78.02 -92.83
C VAL A 611 156.36 -77.12 -93.22
N ARG A 612 157.15 -76.65 -92.24
CA ARG A 612 158.33 -75.81 -92.47
C ARG A 612 159.45 -76.56 -93.20
N LEU A 613 159.61 -77.87 -92.94
CA LEU A 613 160.58 -78.74 -93.61
C LEU A 613 160.19 -79.03 -95.06
N HIS A 614 158.94 -79.38 -95.34
CA HIS A 614 158.48 -79.62 -96.72
C HIS A 614 158.67 -78.40 -97.63
N LYS A 615 158.43 -77.18 -97.11
CA LYS A 615 158.59 -75.94 -97.88
C LYS A 615 160.04 -75.68 -98.30
N ALA A 616 161.03 -76.15 -97.53
CA ALA A 616 162.44 -76.05 -97.91
C ALA A 616 162.82 -77.05 -99.02
N SER A 617 162.25 -78.27 -98.99
CA SER A 617 162.53 -79.31 -99.99
C SER A 617 162.05 -78.94 -101.39
N ILE A 618 160.83 -78.38 -101.50
CA ILE A 618 160.20 -78.07 -102.80
C ILE A 618 161.00 -77.01 -103.59
N ASN A 619 161.62 -76.05 -102.90
CA ASN A 619 162.43 -75.03 -103.56
C ASN A 619 163.70 -75.59 -104.23
N GLY A 620 164.28 -76.68 -103.72
CA GLY A 620 165.45 -77.32 -104.34
C GLY A 620 165.11 -78.11 -105.59
N SER A 621 163.97 -78.82 -105.61
CA SER A 621 163.57 -79.67 -106.74
C SER A 621 163.19 -78.90 -108.01
N LEU A 622 162.88 -77.60 -107.90
CA LEU A 622 162.47 -76.79 -109.06
C LEU A 622 163.66 -76.27 -109.88
N GLU A 623 164.84 -76.09 -109.27
CA GLU A 623 166.05 -75.69 -109.99
C GLU A 623 166.60 -76.82 -110.89
N GLU A 624 166.44 -78.09 -110.51
CA GLU A 624 166.89 -79.23 -111.31
C GLU A 624 166.05 -79.49 -112.58
N MET A 625 164.73 -79.23 -112.56
CA MET A 625 163.93 -79.34 -113.80
C MET A 625 164.22 -78.23 -114.82
N SER A 626 164.82 -77.12 -114.37
CA SER A 626 165.24 -76.01 -115.24
C SER A 626 166.37 -76.40 -116.21
N THR A 627 167.16 -77.43 -115.88
CA THR A 627 168.31 -77.84 -116.70
C THR A 627 168.01 -78.99 -117.68
N LEU A 628 167.08 -79.90 -117.38
CA LEU A 628 166.75 -81.02 -118.27
C LEU A 628 165.95 -80.60 -119.52
N ALA A 629 165.05 -79.63 -119.38
CA ALA A 629 164.19 -79.18 -120.49
C ALA A 629 164.98 -78.54 -121.65
N ALA A 630 166.15 -77.96 -121.36
CA ALA A 630 167.03 -77.35 -122.35
C ALA A 630 167.71 -78.36 -123.31
N SER A 631 167.75 -79.66 -122.97
CA SER A 631 168.50 -80.67 -123.73
C SER A 631 167.68 -81.37 -124.82
N ASN A 632 166.35 -81.49 -124.67
CA ASN A 632 165.58 -82.48 -125.43
C ASN A 632 164.92 -81.96 -126.73
N TYR A 633 164.87 -80.65 -126.98
CA TYR A 633 164.27 -80.13 -128.23
C TYR A 633 165.26 -79.98 -129.39
N CYS A 634 166.58 -80.11 -129.15
CA CYS A 634 167.60 -80.13 -130.21
C CYS A 634 167.70 -81.47 -130.97
N ALA A 635 166.77 -82.41 -130.80
CA ALA A 635 166.93 -83.80 -131.24
C ALA A 635 165.80 -84.38 -132.12
N LEU A 636 164.83 -83.57 -132.55
CA LEU A 636 163.67 -84.03 -133.36
C LEU A 636 163.46 -83.21 -134.64
N GLU A 637 164.56 -82.81 -135.28
CA GLU A 637 164.58 -81.99 -136.50
C GLU A 637 164.46 -82.82 -137.81
N GLU A 638 164.72 -84.13 -137.81
CA GLU A 638 165.28 -84.79 -139.02
C GLU A 638 164.39 -85.80 -139.81
N VAL A 639 163.18 -86.18 -139.36
CA VAL A 639 162.61 -87.50 -139.78
C VAL A 639 161.55 -87.53 -140.89
N SER A 640 160.86 -86.44 -141.27
CA SER A 640 159.70 -86.56 -142.19
C SER A 640 159.58 -85.50 -143.28
N SER A 641 160.56 -85.48 -144.18
CA SER A 641 160.40 -85.01 -145.56
C SER A 641 160.80 -86.13 -146.54
N HIS A 642 160.00 -86.33 -147.61
CA HIS A 642 160.09 -87.39 -148.64
C HIS A 642 159.71 -88.82 -148.18
N PHE A 643 158.84 -89.57 -148.86
CA PHE A 643 158.50 -89.70 -150.29
C PHE A 643 156.96 -89.74 -150.51
N SER A 644 156.34 -89.43 -151.65
CA SER A 644 156.77 -89.08 -153.02
C SER A 644 155.82 -87.97 -153.50
N LEU A 645 156.21 -86.93 -154.25
CA LEU A 645 156.54 -87.00 -155.68
C LEU A 645 155.50 -87.82 -156.49
N SER A 646 154.72 -87.32 -157.46
CA SER A 646 154.54 -85.94 -158.00
C SER A 646 155.80 -85.08 -158.15
N GLU A 647 156.80 -85.51 -158.92
CA GLU A 647 156.83 -86.73 -159.75
C GLU A 647 158.10 -87.55 -159.52
#